data_AF-A0A1I6EKK8-F1
#
_entry.id   AF-A0A1I6EKK8-F1
#
_cell.length_a   1.000
_cell.length_b   1.000
_cell.length_c   1.000
_cell.angle_alpha   90.00
_cell.angle_beta   90.00
_cell.angle_gamma   90.00
#
_symmetry.space_group_name_H-M   'P 1'
#
loop_
_entity.id
_entity.type
_entity.pdbx_description
1 polymer ?
#
loop_
_entity_poly.entity_id
_entity_poly.type
_entity_poly.pdbx_seq_one_letter_code
_entity_poly.pdbx_strand_id
1 'polypeptide(L)'
;MEEGDRRRVPSGTTLRFASLVLLAVATTLYVFGRYASVWWAATSLDEARCQVRSGLYLTSTFAVDPDESKWDGYRACMAAFLGSRALWLAGGLVLLFAVASLIYALRPAWLRYRRNLAPVPEELLEPLAELVAEAGLSKAPTFLLDRANTRAGGVAFGTHRRKYVALNVGMVALRRIEPESFRAIVLHELAHVRNDVSITYATLAIWRAFVVAILAPYVITLFRPMPVGYVSYAQIWGLTVLVLLVFGARVGVLRAREKHADALVARWTGDPAPYRLLLPSSRFRRWLGHHPAPASRQAVMRDPKSLLRPGFWETFGSALAVQIAWWHAVAGLRELTWYHEGNESFLVMRIAWAVVVAGLIGLIAWRGAAFGPRRGTFALPGLAVGLSLMLGDRLDAQNFLPITPHGVIASIALAGTGTLVTIWAGYCATLVRTRWHGWFLGLSIAVVTYTLLGWFNEIRVAETLWRNNIVPVMDLIDASVTKAVALPFLLNFNRVPTVVALALLWLVPLVLRREFPRFAALAGVLGGVLAAAAVALLGSAGTPLEATAWQIVAVVAVQLVAVAVTRVDRVAALLTAWLIGLAGTAAIWLTHLNGSEVDSVLATRPHQVLPVLGTLAALVAGGYGLQRGYARSGPIWAAGIAVLGVAVAAWWPHAASTATQLQPAPPTETKIDTDEAVNTWIFGGGWDRMMAVVRAQDKVFAGVRAADPAAIAAGCAELGPVLREPFPLPPDAKIATTWTEGLRAMENGTRSCLVVFRDAGKDDGSMAAEFLKGLDQLEVTQTALIEAQKRAIS
;
A
#
# COMPACT_ATOMS: atom_id res chain seq x y z
N MET A 1 -35.50 9.45 -16.76
CA MET A 1 -34.55 9.93 -15.72
C MET A 1 -34.07 11.29 -16.17
N GLU A 2 -34.63 12.35 -15.60
CA GLU A 2 -34.21 13.72 -15.92
C GLU A 2 -32.72 13.90 -15.62
N GLU A 3 -32.06 14.70 -16.45
CA GLU A 3 -30.63 14.96 -16.41
C GLU A 3 -30.17 15.64 -15.09
N GLY A 4 -31.12 16.12 -14.28
CA GLY A 4 -30.91 16.79 -12.99
C GLY A 4 -30.47 15.90 -11.83
N ASP A 5 -30.76 14.59 -11.84
CA ASP A 5 -30.49 13.70 -10.69
C ASP A 5 -29.36 12.68 -10.94
N ARG A 6 -28.59 12.85 -12.04
CA ARG A 6 -27.29 12.18 -12.17
C ARG A 6 -26.35 12.73 -11.11
N ARG A 7 -26.32 12.04 -9.96
CA ARG A 7 -25.33 12.19 -8.89
C ARG A 7 -23.99 12.57 -9.49
N ARG A 8 -23.47 13.71 -9.05
CA ARG A 8 -22.23 14.30 -9.55
C ARG A 8 -21.10 13.28 -9.39
N VAL A 9 -20.79 12.56 -10.46
CA VAL A 9 -19.64 11.67 -10.50
C VAL A 9 -18.40 12.56 -10.27
N PRO A 10 -17.54 12.24 -9.29
CA PRO A 10 -16.41 13.09 -8.97
C PRO A 10 -15.56 13.42 -10.20
N SER A 11 -15.20 14.70 -10.33
CA SER A 11 -14.39 15.17 -11.45
C SER A 11 -12.99 14.55 -11.41
N GLY A 12 -12.35 14.40 -12.57
CA GLY A 12 -10.96 13.97 -12.61
C GLY A 12 -9.99 14.94 -11.93
N THR A 13 -10.38 16.22 -11.78
CA THR A 13 -9.59 17.21 -11.03
C THR A 13 -9.58 16.89 -9.54
N THR A 14 -10.73 16.47 -8.98
CA THR A 14 -10.86 16.06 -7.58
C THR A 14 -9.98 14.85 -7.28
N LEU A 15 -10.00 13.84 -8.17
CA LEU A 15 -9.17 12.64 -8.00
C LEU A 15 -7.68 12.99 -8.00
N ARG A 16 -7.20 13.77 -8.98
CA ARG A 16 -5.79 14.20 -9.03
C ARG A 16 -5.38 15.05 -7.83
N PHE A 17 -6.30 15.86 -7.31
CA PHE A 17 -6.06 16.65 -6.10
C PHE A 17 -5.89 15.73 -4.89
N ALA A 18 -6.77 14.74 -4.72
CA ALA A 18 -6.64 13.74 -3.66
C ALA A 18 -5.30 13.00 -3.78
N SER A 19 -4.88 12.60 -4.98
CA SER A 19 -3.56 11.97 -5.21
C SER A 19 -2.39 12.86 -4.79
N LEU A 20 -2.46 14.17 -5.06
CA LEU A 20 -1.45 15.13 -4.58
C LEU A 20 -1.42 15.17 -3.04
N VAL A 21 -2.58 15.24 -2.39
CA VAL A 21 -2.65 15.26 -0.92
C VAL A 21 -2.08 13.97 -0.34
N LEU A 22 -2.48 12.82 -0.88
CA LEU A 22 -1.97 11.51 -0.46
C LEU A 22 -0.46 11.41 -0.60
N LEU A 23 0.12 11.80 -1.75
CA LEU A 23 1.57 11.78 -1.95
C LEU A 23 2.30 12.73 -1.00
N ALA A 24 1.75 13.92 -0.74
CA ALA A 24 2.35 14.87 0.20
C ALA A 24 2.31 14.35 1.65
N VAL A 25 1.19 13.75 2.07
CA VAL A 25 1.04 13.08 3.38
C VAL A 25 2.00 11.90 3.49
N ALA A 26 2.06 11.04 2.47
CA ALA A 26 2.92 9.87 2.44
C ALA A 26 4.40 10.24 2.56
N THR A 27 4.84 11.23 1.78
CA THR A 27 6.23 11.72 1.83
C THR A 27 6.53 12.42 3.17
N THR A 28 5.53 13.08 3.77
CA THR A 28 5.66 13.68 5.10
C THR A 28 5.83 12.63 6.17
N LEU A 29 5.02 11.57 6.17
CA LEU A 29 5.14 10.43 7.08
C LEU A 29 6.49 9.73 6.92
N TYR A 30 6.95 9.56 5.68
CA TYR A 30 8.28 9.03 5.41
C TYR A 30 9.38 9.91 6.05
N VAL A 31 9.43 11.20 5.71
CA VAL A 31 10.47 12.12 6.20
C VAL A 31 10.42 12.27 7.73
N PHE A 32 9.23 12.46 8.31
CA PHE A 32 9.09 12.63 9.76
C PHE A 32 9.25 11.31 10.52
N GLY A 33 8.95 10.17 9.90
CA GLY A 33 9.33 8.86 10.44
C GLY A 33 10.85 8.71 10.51
N ARG A 34 11.59 9.20 9.50
CA ARG A 34 13.05 9.24 9.53
C ARG A 34 13.58 10.22 10.57
N TYR A 35 12.93 11.36 10.77
CA TYR A 35 13.29 12.23 11.90
C TYR A 35 13.02 11.54 13.23
N ALA A 36 11.88 10.86 13.39
CA ALA A 36 11.60 10.09 14.59
C ALA A 36 12.66 8.99 14.82
N SER A 37 13.24 8.43 13.75
CA SER A 37 14.24 7.35 13.82
C SER A 37 15.71 7.83 13.95
N VAL A 38 15.99 9.12 13.75
CA VAL A 38 17.36 9.67 13.69
C VAL A 38 17.57 10.82 14.68
N TRP A 39 16.51 11.59 14.95
CA TRP A 39 16.59 12.79 15.78
C TRP A 39 16.61 12.39 17.26
N TRP A 40 17.73 12.74 17.91
CA TRP A 40 18.31 12.06 19.08
C TRP A 40 18.75 10.64 18.75
N ALA A 41 20.01 10.31 19.08
CA ALA A 41 20.67 9.01 18.88
C ALA A 41 19.99 7.82 19.61
N ALA A 42 18.73 7.95 20.00
CA ALA A 42 18.01 7.00 20.83
C ALA A 42 17.42 5.86 20.00
N THR A 43 16.75 6.05 18.86
CA THR A 43 15.80 5.02 18.39
C THR A 43 16.35 3.74 17.75
N SER A 44 17.44 3.78 16.96
CA SER A 44 18.07 2.52 16.50
C SER A 44 18.73 1.79 17.66
N LEU A 45 19.27 2.56 18.62
CA LEU A 45 19.75 2.01 19.88
C LEU A 45 18.58 1.52 20.76
N ASP A 46 17.40 2.13 20.69
CA ASP A 46 16.23 1.77 21.50
C ASP A 46 15.59 0.47 20.98
N GLU A 47 15.50 0.31 19.66
CA GLU A 47 15.10 -0.97 19.05
C GLU A 47 16.07 -2.08 19.46
N ALA A 48 17.38 -1.86 19.29
CA ALA A 48 18.40 -2.80 19.72
C ALA A 48 18.37 -3.06 21.25
N ARG A 49 18.16 -2.02 22.07
CA ARG A 49 18.02 -2.15 23.54
C ARG A 49 16.81 -2.97 23.91
N CYS A 50 15.67 -2.74 23.25
CA CYS A 50 14.45 -3.50 23.49
C CYS A 50 14.61 -4.95 23.05
N GLN A 51 15.25 -5.20 21.90
CA GLN A 51 15.60 -6.55 21.43
C GLN A 51 16.49 -7.29 22.44
N VAL A 52 17.56 -6.63 22.92
CA VAL A 52 18.47 -7.20 23.92
C VAL A 52 17.76 -7.49 25.24
N ARG A 53 16.93 -6.55 25.72
CA ARG A 53 16.17 -6.73 26.97
C ARG A 53 15.14 -7.86 26.89
N SER A 54 14.55 -8.08 25.72
CA SER A 54 13.58 -9.15 25.52
C SER A 54 14.21 -10.46 25.05
N GLY A 55 15.52 -10.49 24.79
CA GLY A 55 16.20 -11.64 24.20
C GLY A 55 15.75 -11.97 22.77
N LEU A 56 15.16 -10.99 22.07
CA LEU A 56 14.63 -11.13 20.72
C LEU A 56 15.73 -10.83 19.71
N TYR A 57 16.22 -11.86 19.02
CA TYR A 57 17.25 -11.73 17.98
C TYR A 57 16.75 -12.28 16.66
N LEU A 58 17.20 -11.69 15.55
CA LEU A 58 16.86 -12.18 14.22
C LEU A 58 17.55 -13.53 13.96
N THR A 59 16.83 -14.43 13.31
CA THR A 59 17.40 -15.70 12.84
C THR A 59 18.15 -15.50 11.53
N SER A 60 19.02 -16.44 11.18
CA SER A 60 19.78 -16.46 9.91
C SER A 60 18.92 -16.41 8.65
N THR A 61 17.62 -16.71 8.75
CA THR A 61 16.65 -16.62 7.65
C THR A 61 15.79 -15.35 7.71
N PHE A 62 16.12 -14.41 8.60
CA PHE A 62 15.27 -13.29 9.00
C PHE A 62 13.87 -13.73 9.46
N ALA A 63 13.71 -15.00 9.87
CA ALA A 63 12.48 -15.51 10.43
C ALA A 63 12.29 -14.97 11.84
N VAL A 64 11.02 -14.72 12.16
CA VAL A 64 10.52 -14.28 13.45
C VAL A 64 10.80 -15.37 14.50
N ASP A 65 11.36 -14.99 15.65
CA ASP A 65 11.48 -15.88 16.81
C ASP A 65 10.07 -16.36 17.20
N PRO A 66 9.80 -17.68 17.25
CA PRO A 66 8.48 -18.22 17.55
C PRO A 66 8.05 -18.01 19.01
N ASP A 67 8.96 -17.61 19.89
CA ASP A 67 8.66 -17.34 21.29
C ASP A 67 7.95 -15.99 21.45
N GLU A 68 6.62 -16.03 21.52
CA GLU A 68 5.76 -14.85 21.71
C GLU A 68 6.08 -14.07 23.00
N SER A 69 6.63 -14.72 24.04
CA SER A 69 6.97 -14.02 25.28
C SER A 69 8.09 -12.98 25.08
N LYS A 70 9.04 -13.25 24.18
CA LYS A 70 10.08 -12.30 23.78
C LYS A 70 9.49 -11.14 23.00
N TRP A 71 8.50 -11.40 22.14
CA TRP A 71 7.78 -10.34 21.43
C TRP A 71 6.96 -9.46 22.36
N ASP A 72 6.30 -10.04 23.36
CA ASP A 72 5.59 -9.27 24.38
C ASP A 72 6.55 -8.35 25.16
N GLY A 73 7.72 -8.87 25.55
CA GLY A 73 8.78 -8.08 26.20
C GLY A 73 9.30 -6.95 25.31
N TYR A 74 9.56 -7.25 24.03
CA TYR A 74 9.99 -6.25 23.05
C TYR A 74 8.93 -5.16 22.87
N ARG A 75 7.66 -5.55 22.68
CA ARG A 75 6.53 -4.62 22.49
C ARG A 75 6.30 -3.75 23.73
N ALA A 76 6.39 -4.31 24.93
CA ALA A 76 6.29 -3.57 26.18
C ALA A 76 7.41 -2.52 26.32
N CYS A 77 8.65 -2.88 25.96
CA CYS A 77 9.76 -1.95 25.92
C CYS A 77 9.54 -0.84 24.88
N MET A 78 9.13 -1.19 23.67
CA MET A 78 8.91 -0.24 22.58
C MET A 78 7.74 0.72 22.82
N ALA A 79 6.73 0.30 23.59
CA ALA A 79 5.58 1.14 23.94
C ALA A 79 6.00 2.44 24.67
N ALA A 80 7.14 2.45 25.36
CA ALA A 80 7.68 3.66 26.00
C ALA A 80 8.03 4.76 24.99
N PHE A 81 8.34 4.41 23.75
CA PHE A 81 8.71 5.34 22.67
C PHE A 81 7.54 5.73 21.78
N LEU A 82 6.35 5.15 22.01
CA LEU A 82 5.16 5.41 21.20
C LEU A 82 4.81 6.90 21.17
N GLY A 83 4.82 7.57 22.33
CA GLY A 83 4.40 8.96 22.46
C GLY A 83 5.28 9.93 21.67
N SER A 84 6.61 9.76 21.72
CA SER A 84 7.55 10.62 20.99
C SER A 84 7.47 10.38 19.48
N ARG A 85 7.40 9.12 19.04
CA ARG A 85 7.24 8.76 17.61
C ARG A 85 5.91 9.27 17.05
N ALA A 86 4.82 9.10 17.78
CA ALA A 86 3.51 9.61 17.40
C ALA A 86 3.51 11.14 17.30
N LEU A 87 4.17 11.83 18.22
CA LEU A 87 4.30 13.29 18.20
C LEU A 87 5.06 13.77 16.96
N TRP A 88 6.12 13.08 16.54
CA TRP A 88 6.84 13.42 15.29
C TRP A 88 5.98 13.23 14.05
N LEU A 89 5.33 12.07 13.92
CA LEU A 89 4.47 11.78 12.76
C LEU A 89 3.28 12.75 12.69
N ALA A 90 2.57 12.94 13.80
CA ALA A 90 1.46 13.88 13.90
C ALA A 90 1.93 15.33 13.71
N GLY A 91 3.05 15.70 14.32
CA GLY A 91 3.66 17.03 14.22
C GLY A 91 4.01 17.40 12.78
N GLY A 92 4.58 16.46 12.01
CA GLY A 92 4.87 16.65 10.58
C GLY A 92 3.62 16.91 9.74
N LEU A 93 2.54 16.15 9.99
CA LEU A 93 1.25 16.35 9.32
C LEU A 93 0.60 17.68 9.70
N VAL A 94 0.56 18.01 10.99
CA VAL A 94 0.04 19.29 11.49
C VAL A 94 0.83 20.44 10.88
N LEU A 95 2.16 20.36 10.84
CA LEU A 95 3.01 21.37 10.22
C LEU A 95 2.70 21.55 8.72
N LEU A 96 2.60 20.44 7.96
CA LEU A 96 2.24 20.48 6.54
C LEU A 96 0.91 21.23 6.31
N PHE A 97 -0.14 20.84 7.03
CA PHE A 97 -1.47 21.41 6.84
C PHE A 97 -1.61 22.82 7.41
N ALA A 98 -0.92 23.16 8.50
CA ALA A 98 -0.88 24.51 9.06
C ALA A 98 -0.22 25.48 8.07
N VAL A 99 0.97 25.14 7.55
CA VAL A 99 1.68 25.96 6.55
C VAL A 99 0.87 26.06 5.25
N ALA A 100 0.26 24.96 4.79
CA ALA A 100 -0.60 25.00 3.61
C ALA A 100 -1.83 25.91 3.82
N SER A 101 -2.47 25.84 4.99
CA SER A 101 -3.63 26.68 5.32
C SER A 101 -3.25 28.16 5.39
N LEU A 102 -2.10 28.49 6.00
CA LEU A 102 -1.57 29.84 6.05
C LEU A 102 -1.29 30.40 4.65
N ILE A 103 -0.59 29.64 3.80
CA ILE A 103 -0.30 30.03 2.42
C ILE A 103 -1.61 30.20 1.63
N TYR A 104 -2.58 29.30 1.81
CA TYR A 104 -3.88 29.38 1.14
C TYR A 104 -4.65 30.65 1.53
N ALA A 105 -4.67 30.99 2.82
CA ALA A 105 -5.40 32.14 3.35
C ALA A 105 -4.75 33.49 2.98
N LEU A 106 -3.42 33.60 3.05
CA LEU A 106 -2.71 34.86 2.81
C LEU A 106 -2.56 35.19 1.31
N ARG A 107 -2.58 34.17 0.45
CA ARG A 107 -2.24 34.34 -0.96
C ARG A 107 -3.11 35.33 -1.74
N PRO A 108 -4.45 35.38 -1.59
CA PRO A 108 -5.27 36.34 -2.32
C PRO A 108 -4.92 37.80 -1.98
N ALA A 109 -4.70 38.10 -0.69
CA ALA A 109 -4.30 39.43 -0.25
C ALA A 109 -2.91 39.80 -0.79
N TRP A 110 -1.95 38.87 -0.68
CA TRP A 110 -0.61 39.07 -1.21
C TRP A 110 -0.60 39.29 -2.73
N LEU A 111 -1.41 38.56 -3.50
CA LEU A 111 -1.51 38.73 -4.95
C LEU A 111 -2.08 40.10 -5.32
N ARG A 112 -3.13 40.55 -4.61
CA ARG A 112 -3.73 41.88 -4.80
C ARG A 112 -2.72 43.00 -4.53
N TYR A 113 -1.99 42.90 -3.42
CA TYR A 113 -0.95 43.86 -3.05
C TYR A 113 0.18 43.87 -4.07
N ARG A 114 0.77 42.71 -4.37
CA ARG A 114 1.95 42.60 -5.25
C ARG A 114 1.68 43.04 -6.69
N ARG A 115 0.45 42.87 -7.19
CA ARG A 115 0.09 43.24 -8.58
C ARG A 115 -0.63 44.58 -8.70
N ASN A 116 -0.78 45.32 -7.60
CA ASN A 116 -1.49 46.60 -7.58
C ASN A 116 -2.85 46.54 -8.31
N LEU A 117 -3.65 45.51 -8.00
CA LEU A 117 -4.90 45.25 -8.71
C LEU A 117 -5.94 46.34 -8.36
N ALA A 118 -6.44 47.01 -9.38
CA ALA A 118 -7.46 48.06 -9.26
C ALA A 118 -8.87 47.52 -9.59
N PRO A 119 -9.95 48.23 -9.24
CA PRO A 119 -11.29 47.91 -9.78
C PRO A 119 -11.31 48.01 -11.31
N VAL A 120 -12.20 47.24 -11.95
CA VAL A 120 -12.42 47.35 -13.40
C VAL A 120 -13.15 48.66 -13.77
N PRO A 121 -12.93 49.23 -14.96
CA PRO A 121 -13.67 50.39 -15.44
C PRO A 121 -15.18 50.15 -15.49
N GLU A 122 -15.98 51.19 -15.31
CA GLU A 122 -17.45 51.12 -15.32
C GLU A 122 -18.00 50.56 -16.63
N GLU A 123 -17.36 50.86 -17.76
CA GLU A 123 -17.72 50.34 -19.10
C GLU A 123 -17.68 48.79 -19.21
N LEU A 124 -17.02 48.10 -18.28
CA LEU A 124 -16.97 46.64 -18.25
C LEU A 124 -17.96 46.01 -17.26
N LEU A 125 -18.56 46.77 -16.35
CA LEU A 125 -19.37 46.20 -15.26
C LEU A 125 -20.61 45.47 -15.79
N GLU A 126 -21.35 46.10 -16.70
CA GLU A 126 -22.56 45.53 -17.29
C GLU A 126 -22.26 44.30 -18.16
N PRO A 127 -21.31 44.34 -19.14
CA PRO A 127 -20.92 43.15 -19.89
C PRO A 127 -20.42 41.99 -19.00
N LEU A 128 -19.70 42.29 -17.92
CA LEU A 128 -19.24 41.25 -17.00
C LEU A 128 -20.40 40.65 -16.20
N ALA A 129 -21.36 41.46 -15.77
CA ALA A 129 -22.56 41.01 -15.07
C ALA A 129 -23.41 40.06 -15.94
N GLU A 130 -23.56 40.36 -17.23
CA GLU A 130 -24.21 39.47 -18.20
C GLU A 130 -23.50 38.12 -18.29
N LEU A 131 -22.16 38.11 -18.38
CA LEU A 131 -21.38 36.87 -18.44
C LEU A 131 -21.42 36.08 -17.13
N VAL A 132 -21.54 36.74 -15.98
CA VAL A 132 -21.76 36.06 -14.68
C VAL A 132 -23.12 35.36 -14.66
N ALA A 133 -24.15 36.03 -15.17
CA ALA A 133 -25.50 35.47 -15.30
C ALA A 133 -25.49 34.29 -16.28
N GLU A 134 -24.84 34.43 -17.43
CA GLU A 134 -24.65 33.37 -18.42
C GLU A 134 -23.93 32.14 -17.83
N ALA A 135 -22.88 32.37 -17.04
CA ALA A 135 -22.15 31.31 -16.35
C ALA A 135 -22.96 30.65 -15.21
N GLY A 136 -24.13 31.21 -14.86
CA GLY A 136 -25.03 30.71 -13.82
C GLY A 136 -24.39 30.71 -12.42
N LEU A 137 -23.58 31.72 -12.11
CA LEU A 137 -22.94 31.84 -10.80
C LEU A 137 -23.90 32.46 -9.78
N SER A 138 -24.18 31.72 -8.70
CA SER A 138 -24.98 32.22 -7.57
C SER A 138 -24.44 33.48 -6.89
N LYS A 139 -23.13 33.74 -7.01
CA LYS A 139 -22.46 34.91 -6.45
C LYS A 139 -21.41 35.41 -7.43
N ALA A 140 -21.53 36.67 -7.84
CA ALA A 140 -20.55 37.32 -8.70
C ALA A 140 -19.17 37.39 -8.02
N PRO A 141 -18.07 37.06 -8.73
CA PRO A 141 -16.73 37.34 -8.23
C PRO A 141 -16.45 38.85 -8.27
N THR A 142 -15.50 39.31 -7.47
CA THR A 142 -15.01 40.69 -7.58
C THR A 142 -14.07 40.80 -8.77
N PHE A 143 -14.44 41.60 -9.76
CA PHE A 143 -13.59 41.87 -10.91
C PHE A 143 -12.55 42.95 -10.60
N LEU A 144 -11.32 42.69 -11.02
CA LEU A 144 -10.17 43.57 -10.83
C LEU A 144 -9.41 43.73 -12.16
N LEU A 145 -8.64 44.80 -12.30
CA LEU A 145 -7.79 45.11 -13.45
C LEU A 145 -6.31 45.04 -13.04
N ASP A 146 -5.55 44.18 -13.73
CA ASP A 146 -4.08 44.13 -13.66
C ASP A 146 -3.50 45.13 -14.67
N ARG A 147 -3.13 46.31 -14.17
CA ARG A 147 -2.63 47.43 -14.98
C ARG A 147 -1.23 47.19 -15.52
N ALA A 148 -0.46 46.29 -14.90
CA ALA A 148 0.93 46.06 -15.27
C ALA A 148 1.08 45.09 -16.46
N ASN A 149 0.04 44.31 -16.77
CA ASN A 149 0.10 43.30 -17.84
C ASN A 149 -0.73 43.71 -19.06
N THR A 150 -0.06 44.05 -20.15
CA THR A 150 -0.68 44.49 -21.41
C THR A 150 -1.24 43.36 -22.27
N ARG A 151 -0.98 42.09 -21.92
CA ARG A 151 -1.46 40.93 -22.70
C ARG A 151 -2.94 40.66 -22.44
N ALA A 152 -3.73 40.39 -23.47
CA ALA A 152 -5.09 39.91 -23.29
C ALA A 152 -5.11 38.58 -22.53
N GLY A 153 -5.86 38.52 -21.43
CA GLY A 153 -5.99 37.37 -20.56
C GLY A 153 -6.53 37.75 -19.18
N GLY A 154 -6.79 36.73 -18.36
CA GLY A 154 -7.22 36.94 -16.99
C GLY A 154 -6.62 35.90 -16.03
N VAL A 155 -6.96 36.04 -14.76
CA VAL A 155 -6.71 35.03 -13.74
C VAL A 155 -7.80 35.05 -12.68
N ALA A 156 -8.49 33.93 -12.52
CA ALA A 156 -9.35 33.68 -11.37
C ALA A 156 -8.52 33.30 -10.11
N PHE A 157 -8.82 33.94 -8.98
CA PHE A 157 -8.16 33.66 -7.71
C PHE A 157 -9.04 33.88 -6.48
N GLY A 158 -8.61 33.38 -5.32
CA GLY A 158 -9.31 33.61 -4.06
C GLY A 158 -9.49 32.37 -3.20
N THR A 159 -10.32 32.51 -2.17
CA THR A 159 -10.75 31.42 -1.29
C THR A 159 -12.15 30.95 -1.64
N HIS A 160 -12.65 29.92 -0.97
CA HIS A 160 -14.04 29.48 -1.14
C HIS A 160 -15.06 30.61 -0.90
N ARG A 161 -14.81 31.51 0.06
CA ARG A 161 -15.73 32.59 0.46
C ARG A 161 -15.61 33.87 -0.38
N ARG A 162 -14.40 34.18 -0.87
CA ARG A 162 -14.09 35.42 -1.62
C ARG A 162 -13.32 35.07 -2.88
N LYS A 163 -13.99 35.19 -4.03
CA LYS A 163 -13.46 34.89 -5.36
C LYS A 163 -13.26 36.19 -6.13
N TYR A 164 -12.15 36.28 -6.83
CA TYR A 164 -11.71 37.42 -7.60
C TYR A 164 -11.42 36.96 -9.03
N VAL A 165 -11.66 37.85 -10.00
CA VAL A 165 -11.20 37.67 -11.38
C VAL A 165 -10.41 38.91 -11.75
N ALA A 166 -9.09 38.77 -11.93
CA ALA A 166 -8.26 39.84 -12.44
C ALA A 166 -8.16 39.75 -13.96
N LEU A 167 -8.57 40.79 -14.67
CA LEU A 167 -8.42 40.95 -16.11
C LEU A 167 -7.19 41.81 -16.37
N ASN A 168 -6.37 41.42 -17.33
CA ASN A 168 -5.24 42.24 -17.78
C ASN A 168 -5.74 43.44 -18.59
N VAL A 169 -5.01 44.56 -18.62
CA VAL A 169 -5.45 45.77 -19.37
C VAL A 169 -5.69 45.49 -20.86
N GLY A 170 -4.97 44.53 -21.45
CA GLY A 170 -5.18 44.08 -22.83
C GLY A 170 -6.58 43.53 -23.12
N MET A 171 -7.34 43.12 -22.09
CA MET A 171 -8.73 42.71 -22.25
C MET A 171 -9.67 43.86 -22.61
N VAL A 172 -9.37 45.09 -22.18
CA VAL A 172 -10.15 46.29 -22.54
C VAL A 172 -10.04 46.53 -24.05
N ALA A 173 -8.83 46.44 -24.60
CA ALA A 173 -8.60 46.54 -26.03
C ALA A 173 -9.25 45.36 -26.79
N LEU A 174 -9.11 44.14 -26.29
CA LEU A 174 -9.71 42.96 -26.92
C LEU A 174 -11.24 43.05 -26.98
N ARG A 175 -11.91 43.62 -25.98
CA ARG A 175 -13.37 43.82 -26.02
C ARG A 175 -13.82 44.66 -27.22
N ARG A 176 -13.03 45.68 -27.57
CA ARG A 176 -13.32 46.60 -28.69
C ARG A 176 -13.00 45.97 -30.04
N ILE A 177 -11.91 45.20 -30.12
CA ILE A 177 -11.41 44.62 -31.38
C ILE A 177 -12.12 43.30 -31.71
N GLU A 178 -12.28 42.41 -30.73
CA GLU A 178 -12.84 41.08 -30.90
C GLU A 178 -13.69 40.67 -29.68
N PRO A 179 -14.95 41.17 -29.60
CA PRO A 179 -15.81 40.97 -28.43
C PRO A 179 -16.11 39.50 -28.11
N GLU A 180 -16.11 38.62 -29.12
CA GLU A 180 -16.32 37.18 -28.93
C GLU A 180 -15.16 36.51 -28.21
N SER A 181 -13.90 36.83 -28.59
CA SER A 181 -12.73 36.32 -27.87
C SER A 181 -12.66 36.89 -26.45
N PHE A 182 -13.06 38.15 -26.24
CA PHE A 182 -13.20 38.70 -24.90
C PHE A 182 -14.19 37.88 -24.07
N ARG A 183 -15.39 37.64 -24.62
CA ARG A 183 -16.45 36.84 -23.97
C ARG A 183 -15.96 35.44 -23.63
N ALA A 184 -15.33 34.74 -24.58
CA ALA A 184 -14.80 33.40 -24.37
C ALA A 184 -13.74 33.34 -23.26
N ILE A 185 -12.82 34.31 -23.21
CA ILE A 185 -11.79 34.37 -22.16
C ILE A 185 -12.40 34.67 -20.79
N VAL A 186 -13.35 35.61 -20.70
CA VAL A 186 -14.02 35.91 -19.42
C VAL A 186 -14.82 34.70 -18.94
N LEU A 187 -15.56 34.02 -19.83
CA LEU A 187 -16.25 32.78 -19.51
C LEU A 187 -15.26 31.70 -19.04
N HIS A 188 -14.07 31.60 -19.63
CA HIS A 188 -13.04 30.67 -19.14
C HIS A 188 -12.63 30.96 -17.69
N GLU A 189 -12.40 32.24 -17.36
CA GLU A 189 -12.08 32.62 -15.97
C GLU A 189 -13.27 32.39 -15.01
N LEU A 190 -14.50 32.61 -15.47
CA LEU A 190 -15.71 32.33 -14.69
C LEU A 190 -15.93 30.82 -14.50
N ALA A 191 -15.54 29.99 -15.45
CA ALA A 191 -15.54 28.54 -15.32
C ALA A 191 -14.64 28.08 -14.16
N HIS A 192 -13.48 28.73 -14.00
CA HIS A 192 -12.63 28.50 -12.84
C HIS A 192 -13.28 28.91 -11.52
N VAL A 193 -13.89 30.10 -11.50
CA VAL A 193 -14.65 30.61 -10.33
C VAL A 193 -15.73 29.61 -9.92
N ARG A 194 -16.42 28.99 -10.87
CA ARG A 194 -17.49 28.01 -10.60
C ARG A 194 -16.96 26.76 -9.90
N ASN A 195 -15.87 26.17 -10.39
CA ASN A 195 -15.55 24.77 -10.06
C ASN A 195 -14.22 24.53 -9.35
N ASP A 196 -13.20 25.39 -9.50
CA ASP A 196 -11.83 24.92 -9.27
C ASP A 196 -10.85 25.92 -8.62
N VAL A 197 -11.26 27.19 -8.42
CA VAL A 197 -10.40 28.17 -7.74
C VAL A 197 -9.91 27.61 -6.41
N SER A 198 -10.80 27.10 -5.55
CA SER A 198 -10.39 26.58 -4.23
C SER A 198 -9.39 25.42 -4.35
N ILE A 199 -9.61 24.48 -5.27
CA ILE A 199 -8.72 23.33 -5.50
C ILE A 199 -7.36 23.80 -6.01
N THR A 200 -7.31 24.75 -6.96
CA THR A 200 -6.04 25.30 -7.49
C THR A 200 -5.18 25.91 -6.41
N TYR A 201 -5.79 26.79 -5.60
CA TYR A 201 -5.03 27.49 -4.58
C TYR A 201 -4.63 26.53 -3.46
N ALA A 202 -5.45 25.53 -3.14
CA ALA A 202 -5.08 24.45 -2.21
C ALA A 202 -3.92 23.61 -2.76
N THR A 203 -3.97 23.17 -4.02
CA THR A 203 -2.87 22.46 -4.71
C THR A 203 -1.55 23.21 -4.62
N LEU A 204 -1.58 24.50 -4.93
CA LEU A 204 -0.38 25.34 -4.91
C LEU A 204 0.11 25.63 -3.48
N ALA A 205 -0.80 25.70 -2.51
CA ALA A 205 -0.45 25.85 -1.11
C ALA A 205 0.18 24.58 -0.52
N ILE A 206 -0.43 23.41 -0.76
CA ILE A 206 0.10 22.11 -0.34
C ILE A 206 1.50 21.87 -0.94
N TRP A 207 1.68 22.14 -2.24
CA TRP A 207 3.00 22.01 -2.86
C TRP A 207 4.05 22.90 -2.21
N ARG A 208 3.73 24.17 -1.93
CA ARG A 208 4.68 25.11 -1.30
C ARG A 208 4.96 24.73 0.15
N ALA A 209 3.93 24.32 0.89
CA ALA A 209 4.08 23.82 2.25
C ALA A 209 4.97 22.58 2.29
N PHE A 210 4.74 21.62 1.38
CA PHE A 210 5.59 20.46 1.20
C PHE A 210 7.05 20.85 0.96
N VAL A 211 7.32 21.79 0.04
CA VAL A 211 8.69 22.24 -0.23
C VAL A 211 9.33 22.89 1.00
N VAL A 212 8.63 23.82 1.67
CA VAL A 212 9.20 24.62 2.77
C VAL A 212 9.29 23.84 4.08
N ALA A 213 8.27 23.06 4.43
CA ALA A 213 8.17 22.38 5.72
C ALA A 213 8.78 20.97 5.73
N ILE A 214 8.85 20.31 4.57
CA ILE A 214 9.25 18.89 4.48
C ILE A 214 10.54 18.75 3.70
N LEU A 215 10.52 19.13 2.42
CA LEU A 215 11.63 18.85 1.50
C LEU A 215 12.89 19.64 1.85
N ALA A 216 12.80 20.97 2.01
CA ALA A 216 13.99 21.80 2.24
C ALA A 216 14.69 21.47 3.57
N PRO A 217 13.99 21.32 4.72
CA PRO A 217 14.64 20.89 5.96
C PRO A 217 15.30 19.52 5.82
N TYR A 218 14.66 18.57 5.14
CA TYR A 218 15.22 17.23 4.96
C TYR A 218 16.47 17.24 4.10
N VAL A 219 16.44 17.96 2.97
CA VAL A 219 17.63 18.13 2.13
C VAL A 219 18.77 18.79 2.90
N ILE A 220 18.51 19.81 3.73
CA ILE A 220 19.53 20.42 4.59
C ILE A 220 20.14 19.38 5.55
N THR A 221 19.32 18.50 6.12
CA THR A 221 19.81 17.45 7.04
C THR A 221 20.66 16.40 6.32
N LEU A 222 20.39 16.12 5.04
CA LEU A 222 21.20 15.20 4.22
C LEU A 222 22.62 15.73 3.93
N PHE A 223 22.81 17.06 3.91
CA PHE A 223 24.10 17.70 3.63
C PHE A 223 24.91 18.06 4.88
N ARG A 224 24.36 17.90 6.09
CA ARG A 224 25.17 18.06 7.31
C ARG A 224 26.11 16.86 7.45
N PRO A 225 27.36 17.06 7.90
CA PRO A 225 28.29 15.97 8.19
C PRO A 225 27.77 15.17 9.39
N MET A 226 26.80 14.31 9.13
CA MET A 226 26.41 13.25 10.05
C MET A 226 27.56 12.24 10.05
N PRO A 227 27.88 11.61 11.20
CA PRO A 227 28.88 10.56 11.26
C PRO A 227 28.62 9.55 10.13
N VAL A 228 29.67 9.35 9.34
CA VAL A 228 29.71 8.72 8.02
C VAL A 228 28.95 7.37 8.04
N GLY A 229 27.93 7.18 7.21
CA GLY A 229 27.31 5.85 7.00
C GLY A 229 25.81 5.76 6.66
N TYR A 230 24.99 6.81 6.83
CA TYR A 230 23.53 6.60 6.94
C TYR A 230 22.64 6.94 5.73
N VAL A 231 23.12 7.74 4.76
CA VAL A 231 22.32 8.06 3.57
C VAL A 231 22.64 7.07 2.46
N SER A 232 21.83 6.02 2.33
CA SER A 232 21.98 5.10 1.22
C SER A 232 21.54 5.79 -0.09
N TYR A 233 22.18 5.42 -1.21
CA TYR A 233 21.77 5.86 -2.55
C TYR A 233 20.26 5.66 -2.77
N ALA A 234 19.72 4.57 -2.24
CA ALA A 234 18.31 4.24 -2.36
C ALA A 234 17.39 5.23 -1.62
N GLN A 235 17.82 5.82 -0.49
CA GLN A 235 17.05 6.88 0.19
C GLN A 235 16.98 8.15 -0.66
N ILE A 236 18.09 8.58 -1.25
CA ILE A 236 18.14 9.77 -2.12
C ILE A 236 17.26 9.55 -3.35
N TRP A 237 17.38 8.37 -3.96
CA TRP A 237 16.57 7.98 -5.11
C TRP A 237 15.08 7.94 -4.76
N GLY A 238 14.70 7.26 -3.67
CA GLY A 238 13.32 7.17 -3.21
C GLY A 238 12.70 8.55 -2.96
N LEU A 239 13.41 9.42 -2.24
CA LEU A 239 12.97 10.81 -2.02
C LEU A 239 12.78 11.55 -3.35
N THR A 240 13.74 11.42 -4.27
CA THR A 240 13.70 12.09 -5.58
C THR A 240 12.45 11.65 -6.35
N VAL A 241 12.16 10.35 -6.40
CA VAL A 241 10.97 9.82 -7.06
C VAL A 241 9.70 10.36 -6.40
N LEU A 242 9.61 10.36 -5.07
CA LEU A 242 8.44 10.90 -4.35
C LEU A 242 8.22 12.39 -4.67
N VAL A 243 9.27 13.21 -4.66
CA VAL A 243 9.18 14.64 -5.02
C VAL A 243 8.70 14.82 -6.46
N LEU A 244 9.23 14.03 -7.40
CA LEU A 244 8.80 14.05 -8.80
C LEU A 244 7.34 13.64 -8.96
N LEU A 245 6.86 12.66 -8.19
CA LEU A 245 5.46 12.26 -8.18
C LEU A 245 4.54 13.34 -7.62
N VAL A 246 4.91 13.98 -6.50
CA VAL A 246 4.15 15.12 -5.92
C VAL A 246 4.09 16.26 -6.94
N PHE A 247 5.21 16.58 -7.59
CA PHE A 247 5.27 17.60 -8.63
C PHE A 247 4.40 17.23 -9.85
N GLY A 248 4.49 15.98 -10.31
CA GLY A 248 3.67 15.45 -11.40
C GLY A 248 2.18 15.52 -11.10
N ALA A 249 1.76 15.16 -9.88
CA ALA A 249 0.38 15.26 -9.42
C ALA A 249 -0.11 16.72 -9.44
N ARG A 250 0.71 17.66 -8.95
CA ARG A 250 0.43 19.11 -9.03
C ARG A 250 0.19 19.55 -10.48
N VAL A 251 1.09 19.22 -11.40
CA VAL A 251 0.95 19.57 -12.82
C VAL A 251 -0.30 18.92 -13.42
N GLY A 252 -0.59 17.68 -13.04
CA GLY A 252 -1.79 16.95 -13.43
C GLY A 252 -3.08 17.67 -13.04
N VAL A 253 -3.17 18.16 -11.79
CA VAL A 253 -4.34 18.95 -11.32
C VAL A 253 -4.51 20.21 -12.15
N LEU A 254 -3.43 20.98 -12.32
CA LEU A 254 -3.48 22.24 -13.07
C LEU A 254 -3.89 22.02 -14.53
N ARG A 255 -3.39 20.97 -15.19
CA ARG A 255 -3.82 20.64 -16.57
C ARG A 255 -5.25 20.17 -16.67
N ALA A 256 -5.73 19.37 -15.72
CA ALA A 256 -7.10 18.85 -15.72
C ALA A 256 -8.12 19.98 -15.54
N ARG A 257 -7.74 21.00 -14.77
CA ARG A 257 -8.52 22.22 -14.54
C ARG A 257 -8.81 22.98 -15.83
N GLU A 258 -7.77 23.31 -16.59
CA GLU A 258 -7.89 24.07 -17.85
C GLU A 258 -8.84 23.36 -18.82
N LYS A 259 -8.76 22.03 -18.91
CA LYS A 259 -9.67 21.23 -19.76
C LYS A 259 -11.13 21.31 -19.30
N HIS A 260 -11.40 21.36 -17.99
CA HIS A 260 -12.76 21.52 -17.49
C HIS A 260 -13.30 22.92 -17.76
N ALA A 261 -12.47 23.95 -17.64
CA ALA A 261 -12.86 25.31 -17.98
C ALA A 261 -13.20 25.42 -19.47
N ASP A 262 -12.36 24.88 -20.35
CA ASP A 262 -12.62 24.84 -21.79
C ASP A 262 -13.92 24.11 -22.15
N ALA A 263 -14.17 22.95 -21.53
CA ALA A 263 -15.40 22.20 -21.73
C ALA A 263 -16.65 22.99 -21.29
N LEU A 264 -16.55 23.80 -20.24
CA LEU A 264 -17.65 24.66 -19.79
C LEU A 264 -17.88 25.81 -20.75
N VAL A 265 -16.81 26.47 -21.22
CA VAL A 265 -16.93 27.56 -22.20
C VAL A 265 -17.64 27.04 -23.45
N ALA A 266 -17.20 25.92 -24.02
CA ALA A 266 -17.85 25.33 -25.20
C ALA A 266 -19.33 25.00 -24.95
N ARG A 267 -19.69 24.63 -23.71
CA ARG A 267 -21.09 24.33 -23.34
C ARG A 267 -21.93 25.57 -23.11
N TRP A 268 -21.35 26.67 -22.64
CA TRP A 268 -22.03 27.95 -22.46
C TRP A 268 -22.21 28.69 -23.78
N THR A 269 -21.19 28.70 -24.63
CA THR A 269 -21.25 29.40 -25.92
C THR A 269 -21.96 28.59 -27.01
N GLY A 270 -22.03 27.26 -26.87
CA GLY A 270 -22.49 26.37 -27.94
C GLY A 270 -21.52 26.24 -29.12
N ASP A 271 -20.33 26.86 -29.02
CA ASP A 271 -19.31 26.88 -30.06
C ASP A 271 -18.15 25.92 -29.69
N PRO A 272 -17.79 24.94 -30.53
CA PRO A 272 -16.65 24.05 -30.29
C PRO A 272 -15.27 24.72 -30.45
N ALA A 273 -15.20 25.94 -30.97
CA ALA A 273 -13.97 26.72 -31.16
C ALA A 273 -14.15 28.20 -30.74
N PRO A 274 -14.48 28.49 -29.46
CA PRO A 274 -14.86 29.82 -29.01
C PRO A 274 -13.69 30.83 -29.01
N TYR A 275 -12.45 30.37 -29.20
CA TYR A 275 -11.28 31.24 -29.25
C TYR A 275 -10.76 31.36 -30.68
N ARG A 276 -11.10 32.45 -31.36
CA ARG A 276 -10.75 32.67 -32.77
C ARG A 276 -9.30 33.16 -32.97
N LEU A 277 -8.73 33.87 -31.98
CA LEU A 277 -7.36 34.42 -32.02
C LEU A 277 -6.37 33.80 -31.02
N LEU A 278 -6.41 32.49 -30.76
CA LEU A 278 -5.37 31.87 -29.91
C LEU A 278 -4.00 31.88 -30.61
N LEU A 279 -3.12 32.76 -30.18
CA LEU A 279 -1.72 32.75 -30.61
C LEU A 279 -1.05 31.42 -30.18
N PRO A 280 -0.30 30.77 -31.10
CA PRO A 280 0.37 29.51 -30.80
C PRO A 280 1.41 29.69 -29.68
N SER A 281 1.29 28.91 -28.60
CA SER A 281 2.28 28.88 -27.53
C SER A 281 3.57 28.18 -27.99
N SER A 282 4.74 28.69 -27.57
CA SER A 282 6.05 28.13 -27.95
C SER A 282 6.23 26.65 -27.54
N ARG A 283 6.90 25.87 -28.42
CA ARG A 283 7.04 24.40 -28.30
C ARG A 283 7.75 23.94 -27.02
N PHE A 284 8.70 24.72 -26.49
CA PHE A 284 9.52 24.32 -25.34
C PHE A 284 8.77 24.35 -23.99
N ARG A 285 7.72 25.17 -23.86
CA ARG A 285 6.87 25.22 -22.64
C ARG A 285 5.88 24.06 -22.53
N ARG A 286 5.85 23.13 -23.49
CA ARG A 286 4.80 22.10 -23.59
C ARG A 286 4.89 21.02 -22.50
N TRP A 287 6.09 20.67 -22.04
CA TRP A 287 6.30 19.59 -21.06
C TRP A 287 6.23 20.06 -19.60
N LEU A 288 6.77 21.23 -19.29
CA LEU A 288 6.75 21.84 -17.95
C LEU A 288 5.60 22.85 -17.76
N GLY A 289 4.90 23.20 -18.84
CA GLY A 289 3.80 24.15 -18.81
C GLY A 289 2.58 23.63 -18.06
N HIS A 290 1.93 24.54 -17.34
CA HIS A 290 0.67 24.32 -16.65
C HIS A 290 -0.51 24.15 -17.63
N HIS A 291 -0.40 24.65 -18.86
CA HIS A 291 -1.45 24.55 -19.86
C HIS A 291 -1.34 23.26 -20.68
N PRO A 292 -2.46 22.58 -20.98
CA PRO A 292 -2.51 21.47 -21.93
C PRO A 292 -2.10 21.91 -23.34
N ALA A 293 -1.65 20.96 -24.15
CA ALA A 293 -1.41 21.22 -25.58
C ALA A 293 -2.69 21.71 -26.29
N PRO A 294 -2.62 22.67 -27.23
CA PRO A 294 -3.80 23.24 -27.90
C PRO A 294 -4.74 22.19 -28.52
N ALA A 295 -4.19 21.17 -29.17
CA ALA A 295 -4.98 20.07 -29.74
C ALA A 295 -5.79 19.30 -28.68
N SER A 296 -5.25 19.12 -27.47
CA SER A 296 -6.00 18.50 -26.37
C SER A 296 -7.10 19.40 -25.83
N ARG A 297 -6.93 20.72 -25.87
CA ARG A 297 -7.98 21.68 -25.45
C ARG A 297 -9.12 21.66 -26.47
N GLN A 298 -8.80 21.75 -27.76
CA GLN A 298 -9.77 21.65 -28.85
C GLN A 298 -10.54 20.33 -28.86
N ALA A 299 -9.86 19.21 -28.61
CA ALA A 299 -10.52 17.90 -28.52
C ALA A 299 -11.58 17.85 -27.40
N VAL A 300 -11.29 18.46 -26.25
CA VAL A 300 -12.22 18.51 -25.11
C VAL A 300 -13.39 19.47 -25.37
N MET A 301 -13.16 20.59 -26.06
CA MET A 301 -14.25 21.49 -26.45
C MET A 301 -15.20 20.85 -27.47
N ARG A 302 -14.66 20.06 -28.42
CA ARG A 302 -15.45 19.30 -29.39
C ARG A 302 -16.24 18.15 -28.77
N ASP A 303 -15.65 17.46 -27.78
CA ASP A 303 -16.31 16.39 -27.04
C ASP A 303 -16.13 16.55 -25.52
N PRO A 304 -16.97 17.38 -24.85
CA PRO A 304 -16.89 17.59 -23.40
C PRO A 304 -17.10 16.30 -22.60
N LYS A 305 -17.81 15.30 -23.15
CA LYS A 305 -18.04 14.01 -22.48
C LYS A 305 -16.72 13.23 -22.33
N SER A 306 -15.71 13.51 -23.15
CA SER A 306 -14.38 12.91 -23.03
C SER A 306 -13.71 13.11 -21.66
N LEU A 307 -14.12 14.12 -20.88
CA LEU A 307 -13.65 14.32 -19.50
C LEU A 307 -14.16 13.26 -18.52
N LEU A 308 -15.30 12.64 -18.81
CA LEU A 308 -15.82 11.52 -18.03
C LEU A 308 -15.00 10.25 -18.25
N ARG A 309 -14.32 10.11 -19.40
CA ARG A 309 -13.48 8.94 -19.69
C ARG A 309 -12.35 8.83 -18.66
N PRO A 310 -12.25 7.74 -17.90
CA PRO A 310 -11.10 7.52 -17.03
C PRO A 310 -9.84 7.35 -17.90
N GLY A 311 -8.85 8.22 -17.71
CA GLY A 311 -7.58 8.13 -18.43
C GLY A 311 -6.62 7.12 -17.77
N PHE A 312 -5.76 6.50 -18.57
CA PHE A 312 -4.68 5.62 -18.08
C PHE A 312 -3.81 6.36 -17.05
N TRP A 313 -3.18 7.48 -17.43
CA TRP A 313 -2.25 8.22 -16.57
C TRP A 313 -2.90 8.84 -15.33
N GLU A 314 -4.18 9.20 -15.43
CA GLU A 314 -4.95 9.68 -14.28
C GLU A 314 -5.13 8.58 -13.24
N THR A 315 -5.55 7.41 -13.73
CA THR A 315 -5.77 6.24 -12.89
C THR A 315 -4.46 5.74 -12.31
N PHE A 316 -3.41 5.69 -13.13
CA PHE A 316 -2.07 5.28 -12.75
C PHE A 316 -1.54 6.14 -11.60
N GLY A 317 -1.49 7.46 -11.79
CA GLY A 317 -1.00 8.37 -10.75
C GLY A 317 -1.82 8.32 -9.45
N SER A 318 -3.12 8.00 -9.54
CA SER A 318 -3.99 7.93 -8.37
C SER A 318 -3.86 6.61 -7.61
N ALA A 319 -3.84 5.49 -8.31
CA ALA A 319 -3.56 4.18 -7.70
C ALA A 319 -2.14 4.14 -7.11
N LEU A 320 -1.17 4.75 -7.78
CA LEU A 320 0.21 4.83 -7.30
C LEU A 320 0.30 5.67 -6.02
N ALA A 321 -0.40 6.81 -5.98
CA ALA A 321 -0.50 7.64 -4.78
C ALA A 321 -1.12 6.90 -3.60
N VAL A 322 -2.19 6.14 -3.84
CA VAL A 322 -2.82 5.29 -2.82
C VAL A 322 -1.84 4.24 -2.31
N GLN A 323 -1.12 3.54 -3.20
CA GLN A 323 -0.18 2.49 -2.80
C GLN A 323 1.04 3.03 -2.03
N ILE A 324 1.58 4.18 -2.43
CA ILE A 324 2.70 4.81 -1.72
C ILE A 324 2.23 5.32 -0.35
N ALA A 325 1.05 5.96 -0.29
CA ALA A 325 0.47 6.40 0.98
C ALA A 325 0.19 5.23 1.92
N TRP A 326 -0.27 4.12 1.37
CA TRP A 326 -0.45 2.87 2.10
C TRP A 326 0.84 2.41 2.77
N TRP A 327 1.92 2.25 2.01
CA TRP A 327 3.18 1.76 2.54
C TRP A 327 3.78 2.69 3.58
N HIS A 328 3.73 4.00 3.38
CA HIS A 328 4.23 4.94 4.37
C HIS A 328 3.35 5.03 5.63
N ALA A 329 2.04 4.80 5.51
CA ALA A 329 1.16 4.66 6.67
C ALA A 329 1.47 3.39 7.45
N VAL A 330 1.61 2.26 6.77
CA VAL A 330 2.00 0.97 7.36
C VAL A 330 3.38 1.06 8.04
N ALA A 331 4.36 1.66 7.37
CA ALA A 331 5.69 1.89 7.95
C ALA A 331 5.59 2.75 9.22
N GLY A 332 4.88 3.88 9.17
CA GLY A 332 4.68 4.72 10.36
C GLY A 332 3.97 4.00 11.50
N LEU A 333 2.99 3.15 11.20
CA LEU A 333 2.27 2.36 12.22
C LEU A 333 3.10 1.19 12.75
N ARG A 334 4.00 0.64 11.94
CA ARG A 334 4.99 -0.35 12.38
C ARG A 334 6.00 0.29 13.34
N GLU A 335 6.43 1.52 13.05
CA GLU A 335 7.26 2.32 13.99
C GLU A 335 6.53 2.62 15.31
N LEU A 336 5.20 2.64 15.30
CA LEU A 336 4.36 2.76 16.49
C LEU A 336 4.02 1.41 17.15
N THR A 337 4.68 0.33 16.72
CA THR A 337 4.45 -1.07 17.15
C THR A 337 3.00 -1.58 17.06
N TRP A 338 2.11 -0.79 16.46
CA TRP A 338 0.70 -1.16 16.28
C TRP A 338 0.53 -2.14 15.13
N TYR A 339 1.26 -1.92 14.03
CA TYR A 339 1.20 -2.79 12.85
C TYR A 339 2.25 -3.89 12.88
N HIS A 340 1.82 -5.15 13.02
CA HIS A 340 2.70 -6.31 12.90
C HIS A 340 1.93 -7.54 12.39
N GLU A 341 2.69 -8.51 11.86
CA GLU A 341 2.15 -9.81 11.48
C GLU A 341 1.65 -10.53 12.75
N GLY A 342 0.50 -11.22 12.65
CA GLY A 342 -0.08 -11.97 13.78
C GLY A 342 -1.12 -11.23 14.63
N ASN A 343 -1.39 -9.94 14.40
CA ASN A 343 -2.47 -9.22 15.10
C ASN A 343 -3.62 -8.75 14.19
N GLU A 344 -4.68 -8.26 14.81
CA GLU A 344 -5.87 -7.72 14.13
C GLU A 344 -5.56 -6.45 13.31
N SER A 345 -4.48 -5.74 13.61
CA SER A 345 -4.12 -4.52 12.87
C SER A 345 -3.82 -4.83 11.41
N PHE A 346 -3.22 -6.00 11.11
CA PHE A 346 -2.97 -6.44 9.74
C PHE A 346 -4.28 -6.56 8.95
N LEU A 347 -5.30 -7.18 9.55
CA LEU A 347 -6.63 -7.32 8.96
C LEU A 347 -7.30 -5.94 8.77
N VAL A 348 -7.32 -5.11 9.81
CA VAL A 348 -7.88 -3.75 9.76
C VAL A 348 -7.24 -2.95 8.64
N MET A 349 -5.92 -3.01 8.55
CA MET A 349 -5.16 -2.33 7.53
C MET A 349 -5.48 -2.88 6.13
N ARG A 350 -5.45 -4.20 5.93
CA ARG A 350 -5.85 -4.81 4.66
C ARG A 350 -7.26 -4.38 4.22
N ILE A 351 -8.22 -4.30 5.13
CA ILE A 351 -9.57 -3.78 4.87
C ILE A 351 -9.52 -2.31 4.47
N ALA A 352 -8.80 -1.47 5.20
CA ALA A 352 -8.67 -0.04 4.89
C ALA A 352 -8.09 0.18 3.48
N TRP A 353 -7.03 -0.54 3.13
CA TRP A 353 -6.46 -0.51 1.78
C TRP A 353 -7.47 -0.93 0.72
N ALA A 354 -8.15 -2.06 0.94
CA ALA A 354 -9.10 -2.62 0.00
C ALA A 354 -10.27 -1.66 -0.26
N VAL A 355 -10.78 -1.00 0.78
CA VAL A 355 -11.85 0.00 0.67
C VAL A 355 -11.41 1.20 -0.17
N VAL A 356 -10.19 1.70 0.02
CA VAL A 356 -9.67 2.84 -0.75
C VAL A 356 -9.48 2.46 -2.22
N VAL A 357 -8.86 1.31 -2.51
CA VAL A 357 -8.67 0.82 -3.88
C VAL A 357 -10.02 0.50 -4.55
N ALA A 358 -10.97 -0.08 -3.82
CA ALA A 358 -12.33 -0.32 -4.30
C ALA A 358 -13.07 0.98 -4.61
N GLY A 359 -12.91 2.02 -3.78
CA GLY A 359 -13.43 3.35 -4.04
C GLY A 359 -12.88 3.96 -5.33
N LEU A 360 -11.59 3.75 -5.61
CA LEU A 360 -10.96 4.16 -6.88
C LEU A 360 -11.51 3.38 -8.08
N ILE A 361 -11.60 2.05 -7.98
CA ILE A 361 -12.17 1.18 -9.03
C ILE A 361 -13.64 1.56 -9.28
N GLY A 362 -14.41 1.81 -8.23
CA GLY A 362 -15.76 2.33 -8.33
C GLY A 362 -15.80 3.67 -9.06
N LEU A 363 -14.98 4.64 -8.66
CA LEU A 363 -14.95 5.92 -9.37
C LEU A 363 -14.67 5.75 -10.88
N ILE A 364 -13.74 4.87 -11.25
CA ILE A 364 -13.44 4.53 -12.66
C ILE A 364 -14.65 3.90 -13.33
N ALA A 365 -15.28 2.92 -12.69
CA ALA A 365 -16.43 2.19 -13.22
C ALA A 365 -17.63 3.11 -13.48
N TRP A 366 -18.01 3.94 -12.51
CA TRP A 366 -19.13 4.88 -12.66
C TRP A 366 -18.82 5.98 -13.70
N ARG A 367 -17.59 6.49 -13.74
CA ARG A 367 -17.16 7.46 -14.78
C ARG A 367 -17.19 6.86 -16.17
N GLY A 368 -16.65 5.65 -16.34
CA GLY A 368 -16.66 4.95 -17.62
C GLY A 368 -18.07 4.56 -18.06
N ALA A 369 -18.94 4.17 -17.13
CA ALA A 369 -20.35 3.92 -17.43
C ALA A 369 -21.09 5.20 -17.87
N ALA A 370 -20.82 6.34 -17.24
CA ALA A 370 -21.37 7.64 -17.64
C ALA A 370 -20.84 8.13 -19.00
N PHE A 371 -19.59 7.79 -19.34
CA PHE A 371 -19.01 8.06 -20.66
C PHE A 371 -19.61 7.18 -21.77
N GLY A 372 -19.91 5.92 -21.43
CA GLY A 372 -20.50 4.93 -22.33
C GLY A 372 -19.57 3.73 -22.60
N PRO A 373 -20.15 2.54 -22.87
CA PRO A 373 -19.39 1.31 -23.06
C PRO A 373 -18.70 1.30 -24.43
N ARG A 374 -17.48 1.86 -24.51
CA ARG A 374 -16.58 1.74 -25.66
C ARG A 374 -15.46 0.73 -25.35
N ARG A 375 -14.90 0.10 -26.39
CA ARG A 375 -13.77 -0.82 -26.25
C ARG A 375 -12.61 -0.10 -25.54
N GLY A 376 -12.09 -0.70 -24.48
CA GLY A 376 -10.96 -0.17 -23.72
C GLY A 376 -11.28 0.92 -22.68
N THR A 377 -12.55 1.33 -22.49
CA THR A 377 -12.92 2.32 -21.46
C THR A 377 -12.53 1.89 -20.05
N PHE A 378 -12.59 0.59 -19.76
CA PHE A 378 -12.28 0.04 -18.43
C PHE A 378 -10.95 -0.72 -18.38
N ALA A 379 -10.54 -1.35 -19.49
CA ALA A 379 -9.34 -2.18 -19.53
C ALA A 379 -8.05 -1.37 -19.32
N LEU A 380 -7.90 -0.21 -19.98
CA LEU A 380 -6.71 0.63 -19.84
C LEU A 380 -6.59 1.22 -18.42
N PRO A 381 -7.65 1.81 -17.82
CA PRO A 381 -7.62 2.20 -16.41
C PRO A 381 -7.34 1.02 -15.47
N GLY A 382 -7.90 -0.17 -15.73
CA GLY A 382 -7.66 -1.34 -14.90
C GLY A 382 -6.20 -1.82 -14.94
N LEU A 383 -5.58 -1.80 -16.13
CA LEU A 383 -4.15 -2.04 -16.28
C LEU A 383 -3.34 -0.99 -15.52
N ALA A 384 -3.75 0.28 -15.59
CA ALA A 384 -3.13 1.36 -14.84
C ALA A 384 -3.20 1.12 -13.32
N VAL A 385 -4.34 0.66 -12.78
CA VAL A 385 -4.47 0.29 -11.36
C VAL A 385 -3.44 -0.79 -11.03
N GLY A 386 -3.47 -1.92 -11.74
CA GLY A 386 -2.60 -3.05 -11.44
C GLY A 386 -1.10 -2.75 -11.54
N LEU A 387 -0.67 -2.04 -12.60
CA LEU A 387 0.72 -1.59 -12.74
C LEU A 387 1.14 -0.61 -11.64
N SER A 388 0.21 0.20 -11.13
CA SER A 388 0.51 1.16 -10.07
C SER A 388 0.63 0.51 -8.70
N LEU A 389 -0.18 -0.51 -8.42
CA LEU A 389 -0.05 -1.29 -7.19
C LEU A 389 1.31 -1.99 -7.18
N MET A 390 1.70 -2.63 -8.28
CA MET A 390 3.04 -3.21 -8.47
C MET A 390 4.15 -2.18 -8.29
N LEU A 391 4.08 -1.04 -9.01
CA LEU A 391 5.15 -0.05 -8.95
C LEU A 391 5.24 0.63 -7.57
N GLY A 392 4.10 0.91 -6.93
CA GLY A 392 4.08 1.53 -5.61
C GLY A 392 4.76 0.69 -4.54
N ASP A 393 4.76 -0.64 -4.70
CA ASP A 393 5.49 -1.56 -3.84
C ASP A 393 7.00 -1.53 -4.04
N ARG A 394 7.44 -1.36 -5.29
CA ARG A 394 8.86 -1.21 -5.63
C ARG A 394 9.41 0.18 -5.29
N LEU A 395 8.54 1.16 -5.16
CA LEU A 395 8.90 2.52 -4.75
C LEU A 395 8.87 2.71 -3.23
N ASP A 396 8.47 1.70 -2.47
CA ASP A 396 8.63 1.73 -1.03
C ASP A 396 10.12 1.73 -0.67
N ALA A 397 10.54 2.76 0.05
CA ALA A 397 11.93 2.94 0.48
C ALA A 397 12.42 1.83 1.42
N GLN A 398 11.53 1.00 1.98
CA GLN A 398 11.89 -0.16 2.78
C GLN A 398 12.06 -1.44 1.95
N ASN A 399 11.64 -1.45 0.68
CA ASN A 399 11.64 -2.63 -0.16
C ASN A 399 12.87 -2.69 -1.07
N PHE A 400 13.95 -3.32 -0.58
CA PHE A 400 15.18 -3.55 -1.35
C PHE A 400 15.24 -4.93 -2.00
N LEU A 401 14.14 -5.68 -1.97
CA LEU A 401 14.15 -7.06 -2.46
C LEU A 401 14.43 -7.10 -3.97
N PRO A 402 15.31 -8.00 -4.43
CA PRO A 402 15.63 -8.14 -5.84
C PRO A 402 14.37 -8.48 -6.65
N ILE A 403 14.38 -8.13 -7.94
CA ILE A 403 13.32 -8.58 -8.85
C ILE A 403 13.55 -10.06 -9.13
N THR A 404 12.74 -10.93 -8.51
CA THR A 404 12.77 -12.36 -8.78
C THR A 404 11.75 -12.75 -9.85
N PRO A 405 11.98 -13.87 -10.59
CA PRO A 405 11.03 -14.36 -11.58
C PRO A 405 9.61 -14.56 -11.00
N HIS A 406 9.51 -15.10 -9.78
CA HIS A 406 8.22 -15.26 -9.08
C HIS A 406 7.56 -13.91 -8.78
N GLY A 407 8.33 -12.92 -8.33
CA GLY A 407 7.84 -11.56 -8.15
C GLY A 407 7.31 -10.93 -9.44
N VAL A 408 7.95 -11.18 -10.59
CA VAL A 408 7.48 -10.73 -11.91
C VAL A 408 6.17 -11.42 -12.29
N ILE A 409 6.07 -12.74 -12.13
CA ILE A 409 4.83 -13.49 -12.42
C ILE A 409 3.68 -13.00 -11.55
N ALA A 410 3.90 -12.85 -10.24
CA ALA A 410 2.91 -12.34 -9.31
C ALA A 410 2.48 -10.91 -9.67
N SER A 411 3.42 -10.07 -10.12
CA SER A 411 3.15 -8.73 -10.60
C SER A 411 2.31 -8.69 -11.88
N ILE A 412 2.59 -9.58 -12.84
CA ILE A 412 1.77 -9.74 -14.07
C ILE A 412 0.36 -10.23 -13.70
N ALA A 413 0.26 -11.19 -12.79
CA ALA A 413 -1.02 -11.71 -12.30
C ALA A 413 -1.84 -10.61 -11.61
N LEU A 414 -1.21 -9.76 -10.81
CA LEU A 414 -1.86 -8.59 -10.20
C LEU A 414 -2.34 -7.60 -11.26
N ALA A 415 -1.50 -7.28 -12.26
CA ALA A 415 -1.86 -6.38 -13.34
C ALA A 415 -3.06 -6.88 -14.14
N GLY A 416 -3.07 -8.19 -14.46
CA GLY A 416 -4.19 -8.87 -15.09
C GLY A 416 -5.44 -8.84 -14.23
N THR A 417 -5.33 -9.16 -12.95
CA THR A 417 -6.46 -9.20 -12.00
C THR A 417 -7.07 -7.82 -11.82
N GLY A 418 -6.25 -6.77 -11.62
CA GLY A 418 -6.73 -5.39 -11.52
C GLY A 418 -7.45 -4.94 -12.79
N THR A 419 -6.97 -5.37 -13.96
CA THR A 419 -7.63 -5.14 -15.25
C THR A 419 -9.00 -5.81 -15.32
N LEU A 420 -9.07 -7.10 -14.99
CA LEU A 420 -10.31 -7.88 -15.03
C LEU A 420 -11.35 -7.36 -14.03
N VAL A 421 -10.95 -7.05 -12.80
CA VAL A 421 -11.83 -6.48 -11.76
C VAL A 421 -12.39 -5.13 -12.20
N THR A 422 -11.57 -4.27 -12.83
CA THR A 422 -12.03 -2.96 -13.32
C THR A 422 -12.99 -3.10 -14.51
N ILE A 423 -12.75 -4.05 -15.42
CA ILE A 423 -13.68 -4.37 -16.51
C ILE A 423 -15.01 -4.87 -15.95
N TRP A 424 -14.97 -5.79 -14.98
CA TRP A 424 -16.16 -6.33 -14.33
C TRP A 424 -16.96 -5.23 -13.60
N ALA A 425 -16.29 -4.40 -12.79
CA ALA A 425 -16.92 -3.29 -12.08
C ALA A 425 -17.53 -2.28 -13.06
N GLY A 426 -16.80 -1.92 -14.11
CA GLY A 426 -17.27 -1.04 -15.18
C GLY A 426 -18.49 -1.58 -15.92
N TYR A 427 -18.47 -2.88 -16.24
CA TYR A 427 -19.61 -3.57 -16.84
C TYR A 427 -20.83 -3.57 -15.90
N CYS A 428 -20.65 -3.85 -14.61
CA CYS A 428 -21.75 -3.81 -13.66
C CYS A 428 -22.30 -2.39 -13.47
N ALA A 429 -21.44 -1.37 -13.50
CA ALA A 429 -21.84 0.04 -13.36
C ALA A 429 -22.77 0.50 -14.50
N THR A 430 -22.66 -0.05 -15.71
CA THR A 430 -23.61 0.26 -16.82
C THR A 430 -24.99 -0.36 -16.60
N LEU A 431 -25.10 -1.37 -15.73
CA LEU A 431 -26.36 -2.04 -15.39
C LEU A 431 -27.06 -1.42 -14.17
N VAL A 432 -26.43 -0.48 -13.47
CA VAL A 432 -27.00 0.18 -12.29
C VAL A 432 -28.19 1.05 -12.71
N ARG A 433 -29.36 0.78 -12.11
CA ARG A 433 -30.63 1.48 -12.38
C ARG A 433 -31.22 2.18 -11.17
N THR A 434 -30.86 1.73 -9.96
CA THR A 434 -31.42 2.22 -8.70
C THR A 434 -30.32 2.57 -7.69
N ARG A 435 -30.66 3.33 -6.65
CA ARG A 435 -29.74 3.65 -5.55
C ARG A 435 -29.22 2.40 -4.85
N TRP A 436 -30.10 1.41 -4.63
CA TRP A 436 -29.73 0.14 -4.00
C TRP A 436 -28.77 -0.68 -4.88
N HIS A 437 -28.96 -0.72 -6.20
CA HIS A 437 -27.99 -1.33 -7.13
C HIS A 437 -26.59 -0.72 -6.99
N GLY A 438 -26.52 0.61 -6.83
CA GLY A 438 -25.25 1.32 -6.62
C GLY A 438 -24.55 0.92 -5.31
N TRP A 439 -25.29 0.82 -4.21
CA TRP A 439 -24.76 0.38 -2.91
C TRP A 439 -24.29 -1.09 -2.96
N PHE A 440 -25.11 -1.97 -3.52
CA PHE A 440 -24.79 -3.39 -3.67
C PHE A 440 -23.53 -3.58 -4.52
N LEU A 441 -23.41 -2.87 -5.64
CA LEU A 441 -22.20 -2.88 -6.46
C LEU A 441 -20.98 -2.35 -5.69
N GLY A 442 -21.12 -1.23 -4.98
CA GLY A 442 -20.03 -0.65 -4.19
C GLY A 442 -19.48 -1.61 -3.13
N LEU A 443 -20.37 -2.25 -2.36
CA LEU A 443 -19.99 -3.27 -1.37
C LEU A 443 -19.33 -4.47 -2.04
N SER A 444 -19.86 -4.92 -3.19
CA SER A 444 -19.31 -6.05 -3.92
C SER A 444 -17.91 -5.76 -4.47
N ILE A 445 -17.66 -4.54 -4.97
CA ILE A 445 -16.32 -4.12 -5.40
C ILE A 445 -15.37 -4.16 -4.20
N ALA A 446 -15.77 -3.72 -3.01
CA ALA A 446 -14.93 -3.78 -1.81
C ALA A 446 -14.52 -5.22 -1.45
N VAL A 447 -15.48 -6.16 -1.43
CA VAL A 447 -15.20 -7.58 -1.13
C VAL A 447 -14.30 -8.23 -2.20
N VAL A 448 -14.58 -7.97 -3.48
CA VAL A 448 -13.79 -8.48 -4.60
C VAL A 448 -12.37 -7.91 -4.57
N THR A 449 -12.20 -6.61 -4.30
CA THR A 449 -10.89 -5.97 -4.16
C THR A 449 -10.12 -6.51 -2.95
N TYR A 450 -10.76 -6.61 -1.78
CA TYR A 450 -10.15 -7.16 -0.57
C TYR A 450 -9.57 -8.55 -0.79
N THR A 451 -10.28 -9.36 -1.58
CA THR A 451 -9.89 -10.74 -1.77
C THR A 451 -8.94 -10.92 -2.96
N LEU A 452 -9.33 -10.46 -4.15
CA LEU A 452 -8.60 -10.74 -5.39
C LEU A 452 -7.40 -9.80 -5.60
N LEU A 453 -7.36 -8.65 -4.92
CA LEU A 453 -6.22 -7.73 -4.98
C LEU A 453 -5.51 -7.61 -3.63
N GLY A 454 -6.17 -7.89 -2.50
CA GLY A 454 -5.59 -7.73 -1.16
C GLY A 454 -4.56 -8.78 -0.76
N TRP A 455 -4.39 -9.86 -1.53
CA TRP A 455 -3.24 -10.77 -1.38
C TRP A 455 -1.92 -10.13 -1.84
N PHE A 456 -1.96 -8.93 -2.43
CA PHE A 456 -0.78 -8.22 -2.92
C PHE A 456 0.33 -8.01 -1.89
N ASN A 457 -0.01 -7.76 -0.62
CA ASN A 457 1.00 -7.60 0.42
C ASN A 457 1.86 -8.87 0.59
N GLU A 458 1.33 -10.02 0.22
CA GLU A 458 2.03 -11.31 0.24
C GLU A 458 3.03 -11.45 -0.94
N ILE A 459 2.99 -10.56 -1.95
CA ILE A 459 3.96 -10.58 -3.07
C ILE A 459 5.38 -10.28 -2.59
N ARG A 460 5.55 -9.42 -1.58
CA ARG A 460 6.88 -9.12 -1.01
C ARG A 460 7.55 -10.37 -0.46
N VAL A 461 6.77 -11.15 0.27
CA VAL A 461 7.19 -12.41 0.83
C VAL A 461 6.93 -13.54 -0.14
N ALA A 462 6.55 -13.32 -1.41
CA ALA A 462 6.22 -14.42 -2.32
C ALA A 462 7.42 -15.34 -2.55
N GLU A 463 8.64 -14.80 -2.58
CA GLU A 463 9.84 -15.63 -2.65
C GLU A 463 10.05 -16.44 -1.37
N THR A 464 9.95 -15.80 -0.20
CA THR A 464 10.08 -16.46 1.11
C THR A 464 8.97 -17.50 1.31
N LEU A 465 7.74 -17.18 0.93
CA LEU A 465 6.58 -18.04 0.92
C LEU A 465 6.80 -19.21 -0.04
N TRP A 466 7.26 -18.92 -1.26
CA TRP A 466 7.57 -19.96 -2.25
C TRP A 466 8.65 -20.90 -1.73
N ARG A 467 9.79 -20.36 -1.31
CA ARG A 467 10.96 -21.11 -0.86
C ARG A 467 10.74 -21.87 0.46
N ASN A 468 10.10 -21.24 1.44
CA ASN A 468 10.01 -21.79 2.80
C ASN A 468 8.70 -22.54 3.05
N ASN A 469 7.64 -22.28 2.29
CA ASN A 469 6.33 -22.88 2.52
C ASN A 469 5.85 -23.75 1.36
N ILE A 470 6.04 -23.30 0.11
CA ILE A 470 5.48 -24.00 -1.06
C ILE A 470 6.43 -25.09 -1.56
N VAL A 471 7.69 -24.76 -1.84
CA VAL A 471 8.70 -25.70 -2.37
C VAL A 471 8.85 -26.93 -1.48
N PRO A 472 9.01 -26.83 -0.14
CA PRO A 472 9.14 -28.01 0.69
C PRO A 472 7.93 -28.94 0.60
N VAL A 473 6.72 -28.37 0.49
CA VAL A 473 5.49 -29.16 0.31
C VAL A 473 5.41 -29.74 -1.11
N MET A 474 5.86 -29.01 -2.13
CA MET A 474 5.89 -29.47 -3.52
C MET A 474 6.94 -30.55 -3.76
N ASP A 475 8.03 -30.56 -3.00
CA ASP A 475 9.09 -31.58 -3.10
C ASP A 475 8.68 -32.90 -2.46
N LEU A 476 7.71 -32.88 -1.52
CA LEU A 476 7.09 -34.09 -0.95
C LEU A 476 6.08 -34.78 -1.89
N ILE A 477 5.79 -34.17 -3.05
CA ILE A 477 4.79 -34.64 -4.00
C ILE A 477 5.51 -35.11 -5.27
N ASP A 478 5.44 -36.38 -5.62
CA ASP A 478 6.14 -36.88 -6.82
C ASP A 478 5.38 -36.58 -8.13
N ALA A 479 4.04 -36.56 -8.09
CA ALA A 479 3.21 -36.40 -9.27
C ALA A 479 3.02 -34.93 -9.70
N SER A 480 3.37 -34.60 -10.95
CA SER A 480 3.19 -33.25 -11.53
C SER A 480 1.75 -32.72 -11.47
N VAL A 481 0.77 -33.61 -11.61
CA VAL A 481 -0.66 -33.25 -11.52
C VAL A 481 -1.03 -32.81 -10.12
N THR A 482 -0.55 -33.52 -9.10
CA THR A 482 -0.77 -33.16 -7.70
C THR A 482 -0.11 -31.83 -7.38
N LYS A 483 1.10 -31.53 -7.90
CA LYS A 483 1.71 -30.19 -7.75
C LYS A 483 0.85 -29.08 -8.36
N ALA A 484 0.32 -29.31 -9.57
CA ALA A 484 -0.52 -28.32 -10.27
C ALA A 484 -1.82 -28.00 -9.51
N VAL A 485 -2.40 -28.98 -8.80
CA VAL A 485 -3.61 -28.80 -7.98
C VAL A 485 -3.30 -28.27 -6.59
N ALA A 486 -2.20 -28.71 -5.98
CA ALA A 486 -1.78 -28.28 -4.65
C ALA A 486 -1.31 -26.82 -4.64
N LEU A 487 -0.74 -26.31 -5.73
CA LEU A 487 -0.31 -24.92 -5.80
C LEU A 487 -1.44 -23.89 -5.55
N PRO A 488 -2.58 -23.88 -6.29
CA PRO A 488 -3.68 -22.96 -6.00
C PRO A 488 -4.33 -23.23 -4.64
N PHE A 489 -4.23 -24.46 -4.11
CA PHE A 489 -4.68 -24.80 -2.76
C PHE A 489 -3.83 -24.10 -1.69
N LEU A 490 -2.50 -24.15 -1.83
CA LEU A 490 -1.57 -23.52 -0.90
C LEU A 490 -1.60 -21.98 -0.98
N LEU A 491 -1.82 -21.41 -2.17
CA LEU A 491 -1.86 -19.96 -2.36
C LEU A 491 -3.14 -19.29 -1.84
N ASN A 492 -4.22 -20.04 -1.57
CA ASN A 492 -5.51 -19.48 -1.17
C ASN A 492 -5.68 -19.42 0.36
N PHE A 493 -4.97 -18.50 1.03
CA PHE A 493 -5.07 -18.31 2.48
C PHE A 493 -6.44 -17.77 2.93
N ASN A 494 -7.11 -16.96 2.11
CA ASN A 494 -8.39 -16.30 2.42
C ASN A 494 -9.61 -17.03 1.83
N ARG A 495 -9.69 -18.32 2.13
CA ARG A 495 -10.57 -19.32 1.51
C ARG A 495 -12.02 -18.87 1.32
N VAL A 496 -12.71 -18.57 2.42
CA VAL A 496 -14.14 -18.18 2.40
C VAL A 496 -14.33 -16.83 1.69
N PRO A 497 -13.57 -15.77 2.02
CA PRO A 497 -13.60 -14.53 1.23
C PRO A 497 -13.39 -14.76 -0.27
N THR A 498 -12.50 -15.68 -0.67
CA THR A 498 -12.20 -15.96 -2.08
C THR A 498 -13.40 -16.56 -2.78
N VAL A 499 -14.05 -17.55 -2.17
CA VAL A 499 -15.29 -18.12 -2.69
C VAL A 499 -16.38 -17.05 -2.79
N VAL A 500 -16.57 -16.22 -1.75
CA VAL A 500 -17.54 -15.11 -1.79
C VAL A 500 -17.25 -14.15 -2.94
N ALA A 501 -15.99 -13.73 -3.10
CA ALA A 501 -15.59 -12.82 -4.17
C ALA A 501 -15.84 -13.41 -5.56
N LEU A 502 -15.50 -14.68 -5.78
CA LEU A 502 -15.74 -15.38 -7.05
C LEU A 502 -17.24 -15.56 -7.34
N ALA A 503 -18.06 -15.82 -6.30
CA ALA A 503 -19.52 -15.86 -6.44
C ALA A 503 -20.08 -14.49 -6.88
N LEU A 504 -19.58 -13.40 -6.29
CA LEU A 504 -20.00 -12.03 -6.63
C LEU A 504 -19.71 -11.68 -8.10
N LEU A 505 -18.67 -12.26 -8.72
CA LEU A 505 -18.33 -11.98 -10.12
C LEU A 505 -19.48 -12.30 -11.09
N TRP A 506 -20.23 -13.38 -10.85
CA TRP A 506 -21.40 -13.74 -11.64
C TRP A 506 -22.73 -13.31 -11.02
N LEU A 507 -22.84 -13.30 -9.68
CA LEU A 507 -24.08 -12.96 -8.99
C LEU A 507 -24.48 -11.49 -9.22
N VAL A 508 -23.53 -10.56 -9.06
CA VAL A 508 -23.81 -9.11 -9.18
C VAL A 508 -24.40 -8.74 -10.54
N PRO A 509 -23.78 -9.08 -11.69
CA PRO A 509 -24.36 -8.75 -12.98
C PRO A 509 -25.73 -9.41 -13.21
N LEU A 510 -26.00 -10.62 -12.71
CA LEU A 510 -27.33 -11.24 -12.81
C LEU A 510 -28.40 -10.47 -12.02
N VAL A 511 -28.09 -10.09 -10.78
CA VAL A 511 -28.98 -9.28 -9.93
C VAL A 511 -29.27 -7.94 -10.59
N LEU A 512 -28.26 -7.28 -11.15
CA LEU A 512 -28.39 -5.98 -11.82
C LEU A 512 -29.19 -6.08 -13.12
N ARG A 513 -29.02 -7.16 -13.91
CA ARG A 513 -29.82 -7.43 -15.12
C ARG A 513 -31.27 -7.79 -14.80
N ARG A 514 -31.54 -8.41 -13.64
CA ARG A 514 -32.82 -9.04 -13.27
C ARG A 514 -33.23 -10.16 -14.24
N GLU A 515 -32.24 -10.92 -14.68
CA GLU A 515 -32.40 -12.02 -15.63
C GLU A 515 -31.62 -13.23 -15.14
N PHE A 516 -32.10 -14.44 -15.44
CA PHE A 516 -31.42 -15.68 -15.08
C PHE A 516 -31.17 -16.53 -16.35
N PRO A 517 -29.92 -16.97 -16.59
CA PRO A 517 -29.57 -17.73 -17.76
C PRO A 517 -29.95 -19.21 -17.57
N ARG A 518 -31.22 -19.55 -17.79
CA ARG A 518 -31.76 -20.90 -17.56
C ARG A 518 -30.96 -21.99 -18.29
N PHE A 519 -30.58 -21.72 -19.54
CA PHE A 519 -29.77 -22.66 -20.34
C PHE A 519 -28.40 -22.92 -19.71
N ALA A 520 -27.74 -21.88 -19.20
CA ALA A 520 -26.44 -22.01 -18.55
C ALA A 520 -26.54 -22.77 -17.21
N ALA A 521 -27.61 -22.53 -16.45
CA ALA A 521 -27.90 -23.28 -15.23
C ALA A 521 -28.17 -24.76 -15.54
N LEU A 522 -28.98 -25.07 -16.55
CA LEU A 522 -29.22 -26.45 -16.99
C LEU A 522 -27.92 -27.13 -17.43
N ALA A 523 -27.10 -26.44 -18.23
CA ALA A 523 -25.80 -26.96 -18.62
C ALA A 523 -24.85 -27.16 -17.43
N GLY A 524 -24.94 -26.30 -16.41
CA GLY A 524 -24.20 -26.46 -15.15
C GLY A 524 -24.64 -27.70 -14.37
N VAL A 525 -25.94 -28.00 -14.33
CA VAL A 525 -26.49 -29.21 -13.71
C VAL A 525 -26.05 -30.47 -14.48
N LEU A 526 -26.22 -30.48 -15.81
CA LEU A 526 -25.81 -31.62 -16.65
C LEU A 526 -24.29 -31.85 -16.57
N GLY A 527 -23.50 -30.78 -16.63
CA GLY A 527 -22.06 -30.84 -16.42
C GLY A 527 -21.70 -31.32 -15.01
N GLY A 528 -22.49 -30.97 -13.99
CA GLY A 528 -22.32 -31.44 -12.62
C GLY A 528 -22.51 -32.95 -12.49
N VAL A 529 -23.50 -33.51 -13.19
CA VAL A 529 -23.70 -34.99 -13.27
C VAL A 529 -22.50 -35.65 -13.94
N LEU A 530 -22.01 -35.11 -15.05
CA LEU A 530 -20.83 -35.63 -15.74
C LEU A 530 -19.56 -35.53 -14.87
N ALA A 531 -19.39 -34.43 -14.14
CA ALA A 531 -18.28 -34.25 -13.21
C ALA A 531 -18.35 -35.28 -12.06
N ALA A 532 -19.52 -35.49 -11.47
CA ALA A 532 -19.70 -36.50 -10.43
C ALA A 532 -19.41 -37.93 -10.96
N ALA A 533 -19.86 -38.25 -12.17
CA ALA A 533 -19.56 -39.53 -12.81
C ALA A 533 -18.05 -39.68 -13.08
N ALA A 534 -17.37 -38.63 -13.55
CA ALA A 534 -15.93 -38.65 -13.78
C ALA A 534 -15.14 -38.85 -12.47
N VAL A 535 -15.56 -38.19 -11.39
CA VAL A 535 -14.98 -38.38 -10.05
C VAL A 535 -15.15 -39.83 -9.58
N ALA A 536 -16.36 -40.40 -9.71
CA ALA A 536 -16.63 -41.79 -9.33
C ALA A 536 -15.83 -42.81 -10.16
N LEU A 537 -15.68 -42.57 -11.47
CA LEU A 537 -14.95 -43.46 -12.39
C LEU A 537 -13.44 -43.48 -12.15
N LEU A 538 -12.85 -42.35 -11.76
CA LEU A 538 -11.42 -42.28 -11.42
C LEU A 538 -11.08 -43.07 -10.15
N GLY A 539 -12.06 -43.29 -9.27
CA GLY A 539 -11.91 -44.12 -8.08
C GLY A 539 -10.78 -43.65 -7.15
N SER A 540 -10.26 -44.59 -6.35
CA SER A 540 -9.17 -44.38 -5.40
C SER A 540 -7.80 -44.83 -5.96
N ALA A 541 -7.56 -44.64 -7.25
CA ALA A 541 -6.31 -45.09 -7.87
C ALA A 541 -5.11 -44.26 -7.35
N GLY A 542 -4.07 -44.95 -6.87
CA GLY A 542 -2.88 -44.33 -6.28
C GLY A 542 -3.06 -43.94 -4.82
N THR A 543 -2.31 -42.94 -4.36
CA THR A 543 -2.52 -42.39 -3.00
C THR A 543 -3.81 -41.55 -2.95
N PRO A 544 -4.48 -41.42 -1.79
CA PRO A 544 -5.68 -40.57 -1.67
C PRO A 544 -5.46 -39.13 -2.16
N LEU A 545 -4.26 -38.59 -1.93
CA LEU A 545 -3.88 -37.26 -2.39
C LEU A 545 -3.85 -37.15 -3.92
N GLU A 546 -3.24 -38.13 -4.59
CA GLU A 546 -3.16 -38.19 -6.06
C GLU A 546 -4.53 -38.44 -6.70
N ALA A 547 -5.32 -39.37 -6.13
CA ALA A 547 -6.68 -39.64 -6.57
C ALA A 547 -7.52 -38.37 -6.53
N THR A 548 -7.52 -37.64 -5.42
CA THR A 548 -8.23 -36.35 -5.32
C THR A 548 -7.72 -35.31 -6.33
N ALA A 549 -6.40 -35.25 -6.58
CA ALA A 549 -5.85 -34.31 -7.55
C ALA A 549 -6.37 -34.60 -8.97
N TRP A 550 -6.39 -35.86 -9.40
CA TRP A 550 -6.96 -36.26 -10.69
C TRP A 550 -8.46 -36.00 -10.79
N GLN A 551 -9.21 -36.24 -9.71
CA GLN A 551 -10.62 -35.90 -9.63
C GLN A 551 -10.86 -34.40 -9.82
N ILE A 552 -10.07 -33.54 -9.17
CA ILE A 552 -10.13 -32.08 -9.36
C ILE A 552 -9.85 -31.71 -10.83
N VAL A 553 -8.82 -32.30 -11.45
CA VAL A 553 -8.52 -32.08 -12.88
C VAL A 553 -9.68 -32.49 -13.78
N ALA A 554 -10.32 -33.63 -13.50
CA ALA A 554 -11.47 -34.10 -14.27
C ALA A 554 -12.66 -33.14 -14.16
N VAL A 555 -12.96 -32.63 -12.96
CA VAL A 555 -14.01 -31.62 -12.77
C VAL A 555 -13.70 -30.35 -13.59
N VAL A 556 -12.44 -29.89 -13.58
CA VAL A 556 -12.01 -28.71 -14.36
C VAL A 556 -12.09 -28.94 -15.87
N ALA A 557 -11.74 -30.14 -16.34
CA ALA A 557 -11.91 -30.52 -17.73
C ALA A 557 -13.39 -30.47 -18.15
N VAL A 558 -14.29 -30.99 -17.31
CA VAL A 558 -15.74 -30.89 -17.54
C VAL A 558 -16.21 -29.42 -17.54
N GLN A 559 -15.71 -28.57 -16.64
CA GLN A 559 -16.01 -27.13 -16.65
C GLN A 559 -15.60 -26.47 -17.99
N LEU A 560 -14.38 -26.75 -18.47
CA LEU A 560 -13.87 -26.22 -19.73
C LEU A 560 -14.74 -26.66 -20.92
N VAL A 561 -15.02 -27.97 -21.03
CA VAL A 561 -15.84 -28.52 -22.12
C VAL A 561 -17.26 -27.97 -22.09
N ALA A 562 -17.90 -27.97 -20.92
CA ALA A 562 -19.27 -27.47 -20.78
C ALA A 562 -19.38 -25.99 -21.16
N VAL A 563 -18.45 -25.14 -20.70
CA VAL A 563 -18.43 -23.71 -21.07
C VAL A 563 -18.18 -23.54 -22.58
N ALA A 564 -17.22 -24.27 -23.16
CA ALA A 564 -16.89 -24.16 -24.58
C ALA A 564 -18.06 -24.60 -25.48
N VAL A 565 -18.72 -25.71 -25.15
CA VAL A 565 -19.83 -26.28 -25.94
C VAL A 565 -21.07 -25.40 -25.86
N THR A 566 -21.39 -24.89 -24.67
CA THR A 566 -22.63 -24.11 -24.47
C THR A 566 -22.61 -22.75 -25.15
N ARG A 567 -21.42 -22.21 -25.46
CA ARG A 567 -21.24 -20.90 -26.12
C ARG A 567 -22.11 -19.82 -25.48
N VAL A 568 -22.04 -19.70 -24.16
CA VAL A 568 -22.75 -18.68 -23.38
C VAL A 568 -21.89 -17.44 -23.17
N ASP A 569 -22.50 -16.31 -22.77
CA ASP A 569 -21.72 -15.14 -22.38
C ASP A 569 -20.98 -15.37 -21.05
N ARG A 570 -20.03 -14.48 -20.73
CA ARG A 570 -19.11 -14.65 -19.61
C ARG A 570 -19.79 -14.82 -18.25
N VAL A 571 -20.93 -14.14 -18.00
CA VAL A 571 -21.63 -14.25 -16.71
C VAL A 571 -22.27 -15.63 -16.57
N ALA A 572 -22.90 -16.10 -17.65
CA ALA A 572 -23.47 -17.43 -17.73
C ALA A 572 -22.40 -18.53 -17.64
N ALA A 573 -21.25 -18.35 -18.31
CA ALA A 573 -20.12 -19.28 -18.23
C ALA A 573 -19.59 -19.45 -16.80
N LEU A 574 -19.45 -18.34 -16.05
CA LEU A 574 -19.04 -18.37 -14.65
C LEU A 574 -20.05 -19.13 -13.77
N LEU A 575 -21.36 -18.90 -13.96
CA LEU A 575 -22.40 -19.65 -13.25
C LEU A 575 -22.36 -21.16 -13.60
N THR A 576 -22.22 -21.51 -14.87
CA THR A 576 -22.10 -22.92 -15.31
C THR A 576 -20.91 -23.59 -14.64
N ALA A 577 -19.72 -22.98 -14.69
CA ALA A 577 -18.52 -23.53 -14.06
C ALA A 577 -18.66 -23.67 -12.54
N TRP A 578 -19.32 -22.70 -11.89
CA TRP A 578 -19.60 -22.71 -10.46
C TRP A 578 -20.45 -23.91 -10.04
N LEU A 579 -21.58 -24.14 -10.74
CA LEU A 579 -22.48 -25.25 -10.45
C LEU A 579 -21.79 -26.62 -10.63
N ILE A 580 -20.99 -26.77 -11.70
CA ILE A 580 -20.18 -27.96 -11.93
C ILE A 580 -19.18 -28.16 -10.78
N GLY A 581 -18.53 -27.08 -10.33
CA GLY A 581 -17.59 -27.12 -9.21
C GLY A 581 -18.24 -27.52 -7.87
N LEU A 582 -19.47 -27.08 -7.61
CA LEU A 582 -20.24 -27.49 -6.43
C LEU A 582 -20.60 -28.99 -6.46
N ALA A 583 -21.08 -29.48 -7.60
CA ALA A 583 -21.39 -30.90 -7.78
C ALA A 583 -20.11 -31.76 -7.66
N GLY A 584 -19.01 -31.34 -8.29
CA GLY A 584 -17.71 -32.00 -8.17
C GLY A 584 -17.18 -32.01 -6.73
N THR A 585 -17.36 -30.93 -5.98
CA THR A 585 -17.02 -30.87 -4.54
C THR A 585 -17.78 -31.94 -3.76
N ALA A 586 -19.11 -32.02 -3.93
CA ALA A 586 -19.93 -33.00 -3.24
C ALA A 586 -19.55 -34.43 -3.63
N ALA A 587 -19.24 -34.69 -4.91
CA ALA A 587 -18.79 -35.99 -5.37
C ALA A 587 -17.44 -36.40 -4.75
N ILE A 588 -16.46 -35.49 -4.70
CA ILE A 588 -15.15 -35.73 -4.08
C ILE A 588 -15.30 -36.04 -2.59
N TRP A 589 -16.18 -35.32 -1.88
CA TRP A 589 -16.50 -35.67 -0.49
C TRP A 589 -17.09 -37.06 -0.40
N LEU A 590 -18.12 -37.40 -1.18
CA LEU A 590 -18.74 -38.73 -1.13
C LEU A 590 -17.76 -39.87 -1.43
N THR A 591 -16.75 -39.66 -2.27
CA THR A 591 -15.74 -40.69 -2.58
C THR A 591 -14.67 -40.86 -1.51
N HIS A 592 -14.37 -39.82 -0.74
CA HIS A 592 -13.26 -39.79 0.23
C HIS A 592 -13.73 -39.77 1.70
N LEU A 593 -15.02 -39.58 1.95
CA LEU A 593 -15.59 -39.49 3.30
C LEU A 593 -15.65 -40.89 3.93
N ASN A 594 -14.94 -41.06 5.05
CA ASN A 594 -15.03 -42.21 5.93
C ASN A 594 -15.51 -41.73 7.32
N GLY A 595 -16.80 -41.89 7.60
CA GLY A 595 -17.42 -41.28 8.78
C GLY A 595 -17.54 -39.76 8.65
N SER A 596 -16.87 -39.02 9.54
CA SER A 596 -16.81 -37.54 9.51
C SER A 596 -15.50 -37.00 8.95
N GLU A 597 -14.58 -37.88 8.57
CA GLU A 597 -13.23 -37.53 8.11
C GLU A 597 -13.05 -37.86 6.63
N VAL A 598 -12.10 -37.19 5.99
CA VAL A 598 -11.63 -37.51 4.64
C VAL A 598 -10.17 -37.94 4.67
N ASP A 599 -9.82 -38.90 3.84
CA ASP A 599 -8.48 -39.50 3.74
C ASP A 599 -7.42 -38.61 3.06
N SER A 600 -7.80 -37.43 2.55
CA SER A 600 -6.96 -36.53 1.76
C SER A 600 -7.15 -35.06 2.16
N VAL A 601 -6.04 -34.34 2.35
CA VAL A 601 -6.08 -32.89 2.67
C VAL A 601 -6.70 -32.08 1.53
N LEU A 602 -6.51 -32.47 0.27
CA LEU A 602 -7.17 -31.82 -0.88
C LEU A 602 -8.68 -32.09 -0.86
N ALA A 603 -9.10 -33.28 -0.42
CA ALA A 603 -10.51 -33.65 -0.33
C ALA A 603 -11.24 -32.92 0.82
N THR A 604 -10.52 -32.41 1.82
CA THR A 604 -11.16 -31.57 2.84
C THR A 604 -11.83 -30.36 2.19
N ARG A 605 -11.18 -29.77 1.18
CA ARG A 605 -11.52 -28.42 0.70
C ARG A 605 -11.38 -28.27 -0.82
N PRO A 606 -11.97 -29.16 -1.66
CA PRO A 606 -11.89 -29.05 -3.12
C PRO A 606 -12.54 -27.76 -3.63
N HIS A 607 -13.53 -27.24 -2.90
CA HIS A 607 -14.18 -25.97 -3.21
C HIS A 607 -13.29 -24.73 -3.06
N GLN A 608 -12.05 -24.86 -2.59
CA GLN A 608 -11.07 -23.76 -2.60
C GLN A 608 -10.35 -23.63 -3.93
N VAL A 609 -10.27 -24.72 -4.69
CA VAL A 609 -9.55 -24.81 -5.96
C VAL A 609 -10.53 -24.75 -7.13
N LEU A 610 -11.63 -25.50 -7.05
CA LEU A 610 -12.59 -25.65 -8.16
C LEU A 610 -13.24 -24.33 -8.63
N PRO A 611 -13.61 -23.37 -7.76
CA PRO A 611 -14.10 -22.07 -8.21
C PRO A 611 -13.03 -21.22 -8.89
N VAL A 612 -11.77 -21.29 -8.44
CA VAL A 612 -10.65 -20.54 -9.03
C VAL A 612 -10.36 -21.06 -10.43
N LEU A 613 -10.16 -22.38 -10.56
CA LEU A 613 -9.90 -23.03 -11.84
C LEU A 613 -11.12 -22.94 -12.78
N GLY A 614 -12.33 -23.07 -12.26
CA GLY A 614 -13.56 -22.87 -13.02
C GLY A 614 -13.74 -21.44 -13.52
N THR A 615 -13.30 -20.44 -12.75
CA THR A 615 -13.27 -19.04 -13.20
C THR A 615 -12.29 -18.85 -14.36
N LEU A 616 -11.08 -19.44 -14.27
CA LEU A 616 -10.11 -19.41 -15.36
C LEU A 616 -10.67 -20.11 -16.61
N ALA A 617 -11.29 -21.28 -16.45
CA ALA A 617 -11.96 -21.99 -17.53
C ALA A 617 -13.04 -21.13 -18.20
N ALA A 618 -13.87 -20.45 -17.41
CA ALA A 618 -14.90 -19.55 -17.92
C ALA A 618 -14.33 -18.32 -18.65
N LEU A 619 -13.16 -17.81 -18.23
CA LEU A 619 -12.49 -16.69 -18.89
C LEU A 619 -11.84 -17.10 -20.22
N VAL A 620 -11.29 -18.31 -20.30
CA VAL A 620 -10.64 -18.85 -21.51
C VAL A 620 -11.66 -19.30 -22.56
N ALA A 621 -12.66 -20.08 -22.14
CA ALA A 621 -13.63 -20.67 -23.05
C ALA A 621 -14.90 -19.80 -23.26
N GLY A 622 -15.18 -18.86 -22.35
CA GLY A 622 -16.39 -18.05 -22.37
C GLY A 622 -16.28 -16.75 -23.16
N GLY A 623 -17.43 -16.23 -23.63
CA GLY A 623 -17.51 -14.90 -24.25
C GLY A 623 -17.51 -14.86 -25.79
N TYR A 624 -17.50 -16.03 -26.44
CA TYR A 624 -17.80 -16.16 -27.88
C TYR A 624 -19.31 -16.35 -28.17
N GLY A 625 -20.11 -16.45 -27.11
CA GLY A 625 -21.54 -16.75 -27.16
C GLY A 625 -22.44 -15.56 -27.46
N LEU A 626 -23.54 -15.81 -28.19
CA LEU A 626 -24.66 -14.89 -28.31
C LEU A 626 -25.51 -14.94 -27.03
N GLN A 627 -26.06 -13.79 -26.60
CA GLN A 627 -27.05 -13.75 -25.52
C GLN A 627 -28.34 -14.47 -25.96
N ARG A 628 -28.47 -15.76 -25.64
CA ARG A 628 -29.68 -16.56 -25.89
C ARG A 628 -30.25 -17.07 -24.56
N GLY A 629 -31.58 -17.09 -24.44
CA GLY A 629 -32.27 -17.80 -23.37
C GLY A 629 -32.29 -17.13 -21.98
N TYR A 630 -32.09 -15.81 -21.91
CA TYR A 630 -32.30 -15.09 -20.65
C TYR A 630 -33.79 -14.94 -20.37
N ALA A 631 -34.24 -15.52 -19.25
CA ALA A 631 -35.60 -15.33 -18.75
C ALA A 631 -35.59 -14.28 -17.65
N ARG A 632 -36.55 -13.35 -17.71
CA ARG A 632 -36.80 -12.42 -16.61
C ARG A 632 -37.24 -13.25 -15.40
N SER A 633 -36.48 -13.20 -14.32
CA SER A 633 -36.81 -13.93 -13.09
C SER A 633 -36.25 -13.20 -11.88
N GLY A 634 -36.83 -13.46 -10.72
CA GLY A 634 -36.36 -12.88 -9.46
C GLY A 634 -34.95 -13.36 -9.13
N PRO A 635 -34.10 -12.51 -8.51
CA PRO A 635 -32.72 -12.85 -8.17
C PRO A 635 -32.59 -13.94 -7.08
N ILE A 636 -33.70 -14.44 -6.52
CA ILE A 636 -33.75 -15.38 -5.39
C ILE A 636 -32.97 -16.66 -5.69
N TRP A 637 -33.13 -17.24 -6.89
CA TRP A 637 -32.42 -18.48 -7.27
C TRP A 637 -30.90 -18.29 -7.36
N ALA A 638 -30.45 -17.19 -7.97
CA ALA A 638 -29.03 -16.87 -8.07
C ALA A 638 -28.41 -16.62 -6.67
N ALA A 639 -29.14 -15.93 -5.80
CA ALA A 639 -28.72 -15.71 -4.41
C ALA A 639 -28.64 -17.03 -3.63
N GLY A 640 -29.63 -17.92 -3.77
CA GLY A 640 -29.62 -19.24 -3.13
C GLY A 640 -28.42 -20.10 -3.53
N ILE A 641 -28.07 -20.13 -4.82
CA ILE A 641 -26.88 -20.84 -5.33
C ILE A 641 -25.59 -20.26 -4.74
N ALA A 642 -25.48 -18.94 -4.65
CA ALA A 642 -24.31 -18.30 -4.07
C ALA A 642 -24.19 -18.60 -2.56
N VAL A 643 -25.28 -18.51 -1.81
CA VAL A 643 -25.33 -18.83 -0.38
C VAL A 643 -24.94 -20.29 -0.14
N LEU A 644 -25.45 -21.22 -0.94
CA LEU A 644 -25.06 -22.63 -0.86
C LEU A 644 -23.55 -22.81 -1.08
N GLY A 645 -22.97 -22.17 -2.08
CA GLY A 645 -21.53 -22.28 -2.32
C GLY A 645 -20.68 -21.69 -1.20
N VAL A 646 -21.12 -20.58 -0.60
CA VAL A 646 -20.44 -20.01 0.59
C VAL A 646 -20.56 -20.94 1.80
N ALA A 647 -21.73 -21.54 2.02
CA ALA A 647 -21.92 -22.52 3.09
C ALA A 647 -21.01 -23.75 2.92
N VAL A 648 -20.90 -24.28 1.69
CA VAL A 648 -19.98 -25.37 1.33
C VAL A 648 -18.50 -24.98 1.50
N ALA A 649 -18.13 -23.71 1.33
CA ALA A 649 -16.77 -23.24 1.60
C ALA A 649 -16.47 -23.04 3.09
N ALA A 650 -17.51 -22.70 3.88
CA ALA A 650 -17.39 -22.42 5.30
C ALA A 650 -17.39 -23.70 6.16
N TRP A 651 -18.01 -24.77 5.69
CA TRP A 651 -18.06 -26.07 6.35
C TRP A 651 -17.24 -27.11 5.59
N TRP A 652 -16.41 -27.90 6.29
CA TRP A 652 -15.65 -28.99 5.67
C TRP A 652 -15.42 -30.18 6.62
N PRO A 653 -15.33 -31.41 6.08
CA PRO A 653 -14.92 -32.58 6.85
C PRO A 653 -13.44 -32.49 7.25
N HIS A 654 -13.10 -33.06 8.41
CA HIS A 654 -11.71 -33.03 8.90
C HIS A 654 -10.85 -34.01 8.11
N ALA A 655 -9.56 -33.69 7.91
CA ALA A 655 -8.63 -34.68 7.37
C ALA A 655 -8.37 -35.74 8.45
N ALA A 656 -8.39 -37.02 8.07
CA ALA A 656 -7.96 -38.09 8.95
C ALA A 656 -6.53 -37.83 9.43
N SER A 657 -6.20 -38.24 10.66
CA SER A 657 -4.84 -38.06 11.21
C SER A 657 -3.75 -38.77 10.38
N THR A 658 -4.13 -39.75 9.56
CA THR A 658 -3.28 -40.48 8.63
C THR A 658 -3.11 -39.79 7.28
N ALA A 659 -3.87 -38.73 6.99
CA ALA A 659 -3.78 -38.01 5.73
C ALA A 659 -2.45 -37.24 5.64
N THR A 660 -1.79 -37.32 4.49
CA THR A 660 -0.54 -36.58 4.23
C THR A 660 -0.77 -35.09 4.42
N GLN A 661 -0.12 -34.50 5.44
CA GLN A 661 -0.25 -33.09 5.74
C GLN A 661 0.49 -32.27 4.67
N LEU A 662 -0.23 -31.31 4.05
CA LEU A 662 0.35 -30.29 3.18
C LEU A 662 0.77 -29.07 4.01
N GLN A 663 1.55 -29.31 5.06
CA GLN A 663 2.19 -28.26 5.84
C GLN A 663 3.71 -28.38 5.65
N PRO A 664 4.43 -27.26 5.48
CA PRO A 664 5.88 -27.32 5.51
C PRO A 664 6.28 -27.95 6.85
N ALA A 665 7.31 -28.81 6.83
CA ALA A 665 7.88 -29.30 8.06
C ALA A 665 8.20 -28.08 8.96
N PRO A 666 7.95 -28.16 10.29
CA PRO A 666 8.35 -27.09 11.18
C PRO A 666 9.80 -26.77 10.87
N PRO A 667 10.15 -25.48 10.66
CA PRO A 667 11.48 -25.12 10.23
C PRO A 667 12.48 -25.75 11.19
N THR A 668 13.43 -26.52 10.64
CA THR A 668 14.54 -27.08 11.40
C THR A 668 15.15 -25.95 12.22
N GLU A 669 15.23 -26.16 13.55
CA GLU A 669 15.65 -25.21 14.59
C GLU A 669 16.36 -23.99 14.00
N THR A 670 15.61 -22.89 13.85
CA THR A 670 16.12 -21.69 13.17
C THR A 670 17.25 -21.10 14.00
N LYS A 671 18.49 -21.37 13.57
CA LYS A 671 19.67 -20.85 14.23
C LYS A 671 19.64 -19.32 14.17
N ILE A 672 19.77 -18.71 15.35
CA ILE A 672 20.01 -17.28 15.52
C ILE A 672 21.21 -16.90 14.63
N ASP A 673 21.09 -15.80 13.90
CA ASP A 673 22.26 -15.23 13.24
C ASP A 673 23.15 -14.65 14.32
N THR A 674 24.19 -15.38 14.72
CA THR A 674 25.02 -15.01 15.86
C THR A 674 25.75 -13.69 15.63
N ASP A 675 26.16 -13.39 14.39
CA ASP A 675 26.89 -12.16 14.09
C ASP A 675 25.96 -10.94 14.16
N GLU A 676 24.77 -11.01 13.57
CA GLU A 676 23.78 -9.93 13.65
C GLU A 676 23.20 -9.78 15.07
N ALA A 677 23.01 -10.89 15.79
CA ALA A 677 22.56 -10.87 17.17
C ALA A 677 23.61 -10.21 18.10
N VAL A 678 24.89 -10.50 17.90
CA VAL A 678 25.98 -9.83 18.64
C VAL A 678 26.04 -8.35 18.28
N ASN A 679 25.91 -8.00 17.01
CA ASN A 679 25.85 -6.60 16.56
C ASN A 679 24.68 -5.85 17.23
N THR A 680 23.51 -6.47 17.28
CA THR A 680 22.33 -5.97 18.02
C THR A 680 22.63 -5.83 19.52
N TRP A 681 23.34 -6.78 20.12
CA TRP A 681 23.75 -6.73 21.53
C TRP A 681 24.69 -5.55 21.82
N ILE A 682 25.68 -5.32 20.96
CA ILE A 682 26.62 -4.20 21.06
C ILE A 682 25.86 -2.87 21.07
N PHE A 683 24.97 -2.65 20.08
CA PHE A 683 24.18 -1.42 19.96
C PHE A 683 23.04 -1.31 20.97
N GLY A 684 22.56 -2.43 21.50
CA GLY A 684 21.51 -2.49 22.53
C GLY A 684 22.00 -2.19 23.95
N GLY A 685 23.21 -1.64 24.10
CA GLY A 685 23.81 -1.25 25.37
C GLY A 685 24.93 -2.18 25.86
N GLY A 686 25.24 -3.26 25.14
CA GLY A 686 26.35 -4.16 25.49
C GLY A 686 27.71 -3.46 25.45
N TRP A 687 27.93 -2.57 24.47
CA TRP A 687 29.16 -1.76 24.42
C TRP A 687 29.22 -0.75 25.58
N ASP A 688 28.10 -0.08 25.88
CA ASP A 688 28.01 0.86 27.00
C ASP A 688 28.32 0.15 28.33
N ARG A 689 27.80 -1.08 28.49
CA ARG A 689 28.06 -1.95 29.64
C ARG A 689 29.53 -2.30 29.77
N MET A 690 30.18 -2.71 28.68
CA MET A 690 31.62 -2.99 28.64
C MET A 690 32.44 -1.74 28.99
N MET A 691 32.11 -0.59 28.40
CA MET A 691 32.80 0.68 28.67
C MET A 691 32.55 1.20 30.09
N ALA A 692 31.43 0.85 30.73
CA ALA A 692 31.19 1.15 32.14
C ALA A 692 32.14 0.35 33.04
N VAL A 693 32.34 -0.94 32.76
CA VAL A 693 33.30 -1.80 33.48
C VAL A 693 34.72 -1.28 33.31
N VAL A 694 35.15 -0.98 32.08
CA VAL A 694 36.49 -0.45 31.78
C VAL A 694 36.73 0.89 32.52
N ARG A 695 35.78 1.83 32.45
CA ARG A 695 35.93 3.12 33.16
C ARG A 695 35.97 2.99 34.68
N ALA A 696 35.18 2.08 35.25
CA ALA A 696 35.19 1.83 36.69
C ALA A 696 36.52 1.18 37.13
N GLN A 697 37.04 0.27 36.31
CA GLN A 697 38.35 -0.35 36.51
C GLN A 697 39.50 0.66 36.40
N ASP A 698 39.44 1.59 35.45
CA ASP A 698 40.47 2.62 35.29
C ASP A 698 40.68 3.47 36.55
N LYS A 699 39.63 3.66 37.36
CA LYS A 699 39.74 4.36 38.66
C LYS A 699 40.55 3.57 39.68
N VAL A 700 40.39 2.25 39.72
CA VAL A 700 41.23 1.37 40.55
C VAL A 700 42.69 1.53 40.15
N PHE A 701 42.99 1.40 38.86
CA PHE A 701 44.37 1.52 38.37
C PHE A 701 44.94 2.95 38.46
N ALA A 702 44.11 3.98 38.43
CA ALA A 702 44.55 5.33 38.72
C ALA A 702 45.07 5.46 40.16
N GLY A 703 44.35 4.87 41.13
CA GLY A 703 44.82 4.78 42.52
C GLY A 703 46.12 3.99 42.64
N VAL A 704 46.24 2.86 41.92
CA VAL A 704 47.46 2.04 41.89
C VAL A 704 48.65 2.84 41.33
N ARG A 705 48.47 3.54 40.21
CA ARG A 705 49.51 4.40 39.60
C ARG A 705 49.91 5.56 40.50
N ALA A 706 48.97 6.10 41.28
CA ALA A 706 49.23 7.15 42.24
C ALA A 706 49.84 6.65 43.56
N ALA A 707 49.93 5.32 43.75
CA ALA A 707 50.31 4.69 45.01
C ALA A 707 49.48 5.19 46.20
N ASP A 708 48.18 5.41 46.00
CA ASP A 708 47.24 5.91 47.02
C ASP A 708 46.27 4.79 47.44
N PRO A 709 46.49 4.15 48.60
CA PRO A 709 45.62 3.09 49.14
C PRO A 709 44.15 3.50 49.26
N ALA A 710 43.87 4.75 49.63
CA ALA A 710 42.51 5.24 49.80
C ALA A 710 41.81 5.37 48.45
N ALA A 711 42.51 5.88 47.43
CA ALA A 711 42.00 5.93 46.07
C ALA A 711 41.77 4.53 45.47
N ILE A 712 42.64 3.56 45.75
CA ILE A 712 42.46 2.17 45.31
C ILE A 712 41.21 1.57 45.96
N ALA A 713 41.07 1.69 47.28
CA ALA A 713 39.90 1.20 48.00
C ALA A 713 38.60 1.84 47.50
N ALA A 714 38.62 3.16 47.25
CA ALA A 714 37.48 3.88 46.67
C ALA A 714 37.13 3.36 45.27
N GLY A 715 38.12 3.20 44.39
CA GLY A 715 37.92 2.63 43.05
C GLY A 715 37.32 1.23 43.10
N CYS A 716 37.81 0.36 43.99
CA CYS A 716 37.28 -1.00 44.15
C CYS A 716 35.85 -0.99 44.71
N ALA A 717 35.55 -0.09 45.64
CA ALA A 717 34.19 0.07 46.17
C ALA A 717 33.20 0.50 45.07
N GLU A 718 33.62 1.37 44.15
CA GLU A 718 32.82 1.79 43.00
C GLU A 718 32.68 0.72 41.91
N LEU A 719 33.71 -0.09 41.67
CA LEU A 719 33.71 -1.12 40.64
C LEU A 719 32.73 -2.27 40.96
N GLY A 720 32.61 -2.67 42.23
CA GLY A 720 31.77 -3.80 42.64
C GLY A 720 30.30 -3.70 42.19
N PRO A 721 29.59 -2.58 42.47
CA PRO A 721 28.24 -2.34 41.95
C PRO A 721 28.15 -2.38 40.43
N VAL A 722 29.16 -1.83 39.73
CA VAL A 722 29.20 -1.87 38.25
C VAL A 722 29.26 -3.32 37.80
N LEU A 723 30.10 -4.18 38.35
CA LEU A 723 30.20 -5.59 37.91
C LEU A 723 28.91 -6.39 38.14
N ARG A 724 28.15 -6.09 39.21
CA ARG A 724 26.92 -6.81 39.58
C ARG A 724 25.63 -6.32 38.92
N GLU A 725 25.66 -5.18 38.23
CA GLU A 725 24.47 -4.68 37.54
C GLU A 725 24.01 -5.70 36.47
N PRO A 726 22.74 -6.16 36.52
CA PRO A 726 22.25 -7.19 35.63
C PRO A 726 22.16 -6.66 34.19
N PHE A 727 22.71 -7.41 33.25
CA PHE A 727 22.61 -7.13 31.82
C PHE A 727 22.52 -8.45 31.04
N PRO A 728 21.72 -8.54 29.97
CA PRO A 728 21.63 -9.76 29.15
C PRO A 728 23.01 -10.19 28.63
N LEU A 729 23.28 -11.49 28.65
CA LEU A 729 24.53 -12.03 28.11
C LEU A 729 24.59 -11.86 26.58
N PRO A 730 25.79 -11.75 25.99
CA PRO A 730 25.96 -11.85 24.54
C PRO A 730 25.29 -13.12 23.98
N PRO A 731 24.64 -13.06 22.81
CA PRO A 731 23.93 -14.22 22.24
C PRO A 731 24.89 -15.30 21.70
N ASP A 732 26.14 -14.96 21.42
CA ASP A 732 27.19 -15.93 21.10
C ASP A 732 27.73 -16.59 22.37
N ALA A 733 27.68 -17.92 22.44
CA ALA A 733 28.06 -18.68 23.64
C ALA A 733 29.55 -18.51 24.03
N LYS A 734 30.45 -18.33 23.06
CA LYS A 734 31.89 -18.14 23.33
C LYS A 734 32.11 -16.75 23.92
N ILE A 735 31.52 -15.71 23.33
CA ILE A 735 31.58 -14.34 23.84
C ILE A 735 30.92 -14.24 25.22
N ALA A 736 29.78 -14.91 25.42
CA ALA A 736 29.10 -14.96 26.72
C ALA A 736 29.95 -15.60 27.82
N THR A 737 30.70 -16.65 27.47
CA THR A 737 31.59 -17.35 28.40
C THR A 737 32.75 -16.44 28.82
N THR A 738 33.48 -15.86 27.87
CA THR A 738 34.61 -14.97 28.19
C THR A 738 34.15 -13.71 28.93
N TRP A 739 32.99 -13.15 28.57
CA TRP A 739 32.38 -12.03 29.28
C TRP A 739 32.07 -12.38 30.74
N THR A 740 31.40 -13.52 30.98
CA THR A 740 31.01 -13.95 32.33
C THR A 740 32.22 -14.28 33.19
N GLU A 741 33.24 -14.93 32.62
CA GLU A 741 34.49 -15.23 33.31
C GLU A 741 35.27 -13.96 33.66
N GLY A 742 35.33 -12.99 32.73
CA GLY A 742 35.92 -11.68 32.96
C GLY A 742 35.26 -10.94 34.11
N LEU A 743 33.92 -10.82 34.11
CA LEU A 743 33.18 -10.17 35.20
C LEU A 743 33.38 -10.86 36.55
N ARG A 744 33.37 -12.21 36.57
CA ARG A 744 33.57 -12.99 37.80
C ARG A 744 34.97 -12.78 38.37
N ALA A 745 36.01 -12.83 37.53
CA ALA A 745 37.39 -12.60 37.95
C ALA A 745 37.57 -11.17 38.48
N MET A 746 37.01 -10.18 37.79
CA MET A 746 36.99 -8.79 38.24
C MET A 746 36.27 -8.61 39.58
N GLU A 747 35.17 -9.33 39.83
CA GLU A 747 34.45 -9.25 41.11
C GLU A 747 35.26 -9.86 42.25
N ASN A 748 35.92 -10.99 42.01
CA ASN A 748 36.83 -11.60 42.98
C ASN A 748 38.01 -10.66 43.31
N GLY A 749 38.66 -10.10 42.28
CA GLY A 749 39.73 -9.11 42.44
C GLY A 749 39.27 -7.87 43.22
N THR A 750 38.05 -7.39 42.94
CA THR A 750 37.43 -6.28 43.68
C THR A 750 37.20 -6.61 45.15
N ARG A 751 36.77 -7.83 45.47
CA ARG A 751 36.57 -8.28 46.86
C ARG A 751 37.90 -8.36 47.60
N SER A 752 38.93 -8.96 47.01
CA SER A 752 40.27 -9.02 47.60
C SER A 752 40.87 -7.63 47.77
N CYS A 753 40.67 -6.72 46.80
CA CYS A 753 41.11 -5.34 46.88
C CYS A 753 40.55 -4.59 48.09
N LEU A 754 39.24 -4.74 48.36
CA LEU A 754 38.63 -4.13 49.54
C LEU A 754 39.20 -4.70 50.84
N VAL A 755 39.43 -6.02 50.90
CA VAL A 755 40.07 -6.63 52.07
C VAL A 755 41.47 -6.05 52.31
N VAL A 756 42.28 -5.94 51.26
CA VAL A 756 43.67 -5.44 51.37
C VAL A 756 43.71 -3.95 51.71
N PHE A 757 43.00 -3.10 50.96
CA PHE A 757 43.19 -1.66 51.04
C PHE A 757 42.19 -0.93 51.95
N ARG A 758 40.99 -1.46 52.16
CA ARG A 758 40.00 -0.86 53.09
C ARG A 758 40.09 -1.49 54.47
N ASP A 759 40.20 -2.82 54.53
CA ASP A 759 40.12 -3.57 55.79
C ASP A 759 41.51 -3.96 56.34
N ALA A 760 42.59 -3.49 55.71
CA ALA A 760 43.99 -3.73 56.08
C ALA A 760 44.38 -5.22 56.19
N GLY A 761 43.74 -6.08 55.39
CA GLY A 761 44.06 -7.50 55.28
C GLY A 761 45.38 -7.75 54.54
N LYS A 762 45.92 -8.96 54.71
CA LYS A 762 47.15 -9.38 54.01
C LYS A 762 46.84 -9.69 52.54
N ASP A 763 47.62 -9.14 51.61
CA ASP A 763 47.59 -9.54 50.20
C ASP A 763 48.21 -10.94 50.04
N ASP A 764 47.41 -11.90 49.61
CA ASP A 764 47.82 -13.27 49.29
C ASP A 764 48.18 -13.44 47.81
N GLY A 765 48.20 -12.35 47.03
CA GLY A 765 48.44 -12.32 45.60
C GLY A 765 47.19 -12.60 44.75
N SER A 766 46.06 -13.00 45.37
CA SER A 766 44.81 -13.28 44.65
C SER A 766 44.23 -12.04 43.97
N MET A 767 44.39 -10.86 44.59
CA MET A 767 43.87 -9.60 44.05
C MET A 767 44.43 -9.30 42.67
N ALA A 768 45.76 -9.27 42.53
CA ALA A 768 46.42 -8.96 41.27
C ALA A 768 46.15 -10.05 40.21
N ALA A 769 46.20 -11.32 40.60
CA ALA A 769 45.94 -12.44 39.71
C ALA A 769 44.51 -12.41 39.12
N GLU A 770 43.50 -12.14 39.94
CA GLU A 770 42.10 -12.07 39.49
C GLU A 770 41.82 -10.83 38.63
N PHE A 771 42.44 -9.67 38.92
CA PHE A 771 42.32 -8.48 38.05
C PHE A 771 42.96 -8.69 36.67
N LEU A 772 44.16 -9.29 36.61
CA LEU A 772 44.83 -9.59 35.34
C LEU A 772 44.03 -10.60 34.52
N LYS A 773 43.53 -11.66 35.16
CA LYS A 773 42.63 -12.63 34.52
C LYS A 773 41.36 -11.96 33.99
N GLY A 774 40.78 -11.03 34.75
CA GLY A 774 39.63 -10.25 34.33
C GLY A 774 39.90 -9.40 33.09
N LEU A 775 41.05 -8.71 33.04
CA LEU A 775 41.50 -7.92 31.90
C LEU A 775 41.67 -8.77 30.64
N ASP A 776 42.40 -9.88 30.75
CA ASP A 776 42.66 -10.78 29.61
C ASP A 776 41.34 -11.28 29.00
N GLN A 777 40.37 -11.67 29.83
CA GLN A 777 39.06 -12.12 29.34
C GLN A 777 38.22 -11.01 28.72
N LEU A 778 38.31 -9.78 29.24
CA LEU A 778 37.65 -8.61 28.64
C LEU A 778 38.27 -8.24 27.28
N GLU A 779 39.60 -8.34 27.13
CA GLU A 779 40.29 -8.13 25.85
C GLU A 779 39.89 -9.17 24.80
N VAL A 780 39.81 -10.45 25.19
CA VAL A 780 39.32 -11.53 24.31
C VAL A 780 37.87 -11.26 23.90
N THR A 781 37.02 -10.85 24.85
CA THR A 781 35.61 -10.50 24.58
C THR A 781 35.51 -9.32 23.61
N GLN A 782 36.26 -8.23 23.85
CA GLN A 782 36.26 -7.04 23.01
C GLN A 782 36.70 -7.38 21.57
N THR A 783 37.76 -8.19 21.43
CA THR A 783 38.25 -8.63 20.12
C THR A 783 37.18 -9.43 19.38
N ALA A 784 36.53 -10.36 20.05
CA ALA A 784 35.46 -11.17 19.46
C ALA A 784 34.24 -10.33 19.05
N LEU A 785 33.87 -9.31 19.84
CA LEU A 785 32.80 -8.36 19.51
C LEU A 785 33.14 -7.55 18.24
N ILE A 786 34.38 -7.07 18.11
CA ILE A 786 34.84 -6.32 16.93
C ILE A 786 34.85 -7.22 15.69
N GLU A 787 35.27 -8.48 15.82
CA GLU A 787 35.25 -9.44 14.72
C GLU A 787 33.83 -9.77 14.26
N ALA A 788 32.91 -10.03 15.20
CA ALA A 788 31.49 -10.26 14.89
C ALA A 788 30.87 -9.06 14.19
N GLN A 789 31.15 -7.85 14.66
CA GLN A 789 30.68 -6.63 14.01
C GLN A 789 31.23 -6.49 12.58
N LYS A 790 32.50 -6.81 12.35
CA LYS A 790 33.08 -6.80 11.00
C LYS A 790 32.39 -7.80 10.07
N ARG A 791 32.07 -9.01 10.56
CA ARG A 791 31.34 -10.03 9.79
C ARG A 791 29.90 -9.64 9.51
N ALA A 792 29.22 -8.99 10.44
CA ALA A 792 27.86 -8.50 10.22
C ALA A 792 27.77 -7.39 9.15
N ILE A 793 28.84 -6.60 9.00
CA ILE A 793 28.91 -5.50 8.01
C ILE A 793 29.34 -6.00 6.62
N SER A 794 30.10 -7.09 6.54
CA SER A 794 30.62 -7.67 5.29
C SER A 794 29.59 -8.54 4.59
#